data_AF-D6K869-F1
#
_entry.id   AF-D6K869-F1
#
_cell.length_a   1.000
_cell.length_b   1.000
_cell.length_c   1.000
_cell.angle_alpha   90.00
_cell.angle_beta   90.00
_cell.angle_gamma   90.00
#
_symmetry.space_group_name_H-M   'P 1'
#
loop_
_entity.id
_entity.type
_entity.pdbx_description
1 polymer ?
#
loop_
_entity_poly.entity_id
_entity_poly.type
_entity_poly.pdbx_seq_one_letter_code
_entity_poly.pdbx_strand_id
1 'polypeptide(L)'
;MRRTEAPAHTARPAPDVPPDQACADRAAVTDRSSTIPPRPNAETRLTDSTSAHWLSFVRSRDAHLIDQWGTRGMGYTIPGWLDEILDVIGINFPNVDEDDFREMATSMREFADNFEGKGGDAHQAAARILSSSQGWAVDAMEKHWSHVKAGHLDKIPELARLFADACDVVADIIYGMKIKAEIELGAMAASVGVSLGLAAFTGGLSALLGAAEITAMRQAVKRIVDEAADRIVDELVARVTEPVNAKLEKMVEDAVLDLAEGAFSLPPEPNAGGGGGPVKHGHGGGMQLASAGGGAMMLASAGTGPGGEVDLFIDHVEFEDGADKVSRHGGELHTAVTAPLERAKGHFGRTKGKDAFTAPFESVLEGALKGSEKAVKKVVKHLAETVPDRVKATSRLHKGNDIDAGRRADSVHVNSSRSGDGSGTRHGAPSSGRKPDPGLKIDSSKLSRQARELDAKQLCGDPIDMSSGQMVLAQTDVALPGVLPLILRRTHLSGYAAGRFFGPSWASTLDERIQRDDALGGYWWHREDGSALAYPRMPDLPGDRVGSAEGARLPLTYVSRGSGYVLTVEDPYSGLTRQFEAGTARGGPWWLVGIEDRNGNYISLERDEDGVPLTVIHSGGYRIRVDHDDQQRVTALWALTDGAPVRLRAFGHDAETGNLDEVRNAVDAPTRFTYDSAHRVTGWRDSNDTEFAYVYDAEGRVVETRGTDGILTSRLTYGERQDDGTSTVAYTDSLGNTTIYRANRRGQIVAITDPLGHTTTQTWDRHDHLLSRTDPLGRTTHWTWDDAGDLVSVTAPDGTSGHVAYNASHLPVRITDPQGATYVQDFDARGNCTALTAPDGSIHRFTHHSTGAVATVGGPAGDTLRIATDPAGLATVVEDAQGNRTRYLRDAFGRPARITDPTGATTTLVWDAEGRLRERTAANGATESWSYDGEGNCTGHTDAVGGRTRLIHGPFDLLVARVCPDGAEYRYRYDTERRLTEVLNPRGLVWKYVYDAAGQLVKETDFDGRETTYRYDAAGDLTTRINPAGQTVDYHYDASGQLVEKVVDGRRTVFRNDACGRLLSAAGPDGTLAYAYDAVGRVIAETIDDRTLTTACDSSGRRTLRRTPGGVETAYSYDAAGRYAGLSLSGRTLSFEYDAAGREMLRHLGDRFTLAFAWNAVGSLSGQTLTVHGTEQPSIQRSYAYRHDGLLTGVTDRDTGRRSFLLDRAGRVSAVEAGRWSESYAYDETGNQTRATWPEKHPGSQARGTRDYAGTRLISAGN
;
A
#
# COMPACT_ATOMS: atom_id res chain seq x y z
N MET A 1 -46.47 -13.65 41.07
CA MET A 1 -47.57 -14.34 41.80
C MET A 1 -47.65 -15.80 41.32
N ARG A 2 -48.33 -16.67 42.09
CA ARG A 2 -48.86 -18.03 41.80
C ARG A 2 -48.61 -18.60 40.36
N ARG A 3 -47.92 -19.74 40.22
CA ARG A 3 -48.45 -21.14 40.05
C ARG A 3 -48.85 -21.49 38.60
N THR A 4 -48.72 -22.71 38.07
CA THR A 4 -48.04 -24.00 38.44
C THR A 4 -47.80 -24.79 37.11
N GLU A 5 -47.60 -26.11 36.92
CA GLU A 5 -47.74 -27.41 37.66
C GLU A 5 -46.84 -28.49 36.96
N ALA A 6 -46.85 -29.76 37.40
CA ALA A 6 -46.12 -30.89 36.77
C ALA A 6 -46.88 -32.24 36.91
N PRO A 7 -46.64 -33.24 36.02
CA PRO A 7 -45.97 -34.52 36.41
C PRO A 7 -45.10 -35.14 35.26
N ALA A 8 -44.22 -36.16 35.34
CA ALA A 8 -43.96 -37.32 36.22
C ALA A 8 -44.80 -38.60 35.94
N HIS A 9 -44.29 -39.85 35.87
CA HIS A 9 -42.93 -40.44 35.96
C HIS A 9 -42.53 -41.11 34.59
N THR A 10 -41.81 -42.23 34.35
CA THR A 10 -41.20 -43.41 35.07
C THR A 10 -40.13 -44.02 34.09
N ALA A 11 -39.32 -45.10 34.24
CA ALA A 11 -39.08 -46.21 35.19
C ALA A 11 -37.61 -46.77 35.07
N ARG A 12 -37.37 -48.05 35.44
CA ARG A 12 -36.11 -48.88 35.41
C ARG A 12 -36.49 -50.40 35.41
N PRO A 13 -35.61 -51.44 35.35
CA PRO A 13 -34.15 -51.53 35.64
C PRO A 13 -33.28 -52.38 34.65
N ALA A 14 -32.04 -52.73 35.05
CA ALA A 14 -31.08 -53.66 34.39
C ALA A 14 -31.02 -55.07 35.09
N PRO A 15 -30.16 -56.04 34.69
CA PRO A 15 -28.79 -56.14 35.26
C PRO A 15 -27.66 -56.84 34.40
N ASP A 16 -26.43 -56.84 34.94
CA ASP A 16 -25.22 -57.73 34.81
C ASP A 16 -24.66 -58.20 33.41
N VAL A 17 -23.37 -58.12 32.99
CA VAL A 17 -21.97 -58.19 33.56
C VAL A 17 -21.36 -59.63 33.54
N PRO A 18 -20.09 -59.93 33.12
CA PRO A 18 -19.18 -59.51 32.01
C PRO A 18 -18.55 -60.80 31.31
N PRO A 19 -17.23 -61.03 31.05
CA PRO A 19 -16.08 -60.26 30.50
C PRO A 19 -15.23 -60.97 29.38
N ASP A 20 -14.19 -60.27 28.87
CA ASP A 20 -12.80 -60.71 28.49
C ASP A 20 -12.41 -61.55 27.22
N GLN A 21 -11.17 -61.28 26.73
CA GLN A 21 -10.26 -62.08 25.84
C GLN A 21 -10.70 -62.51 24.40
N ALA A 22 -9.83 -62.91 23.46
CA ALA A 22 -8.43 -62.57 23.07
C ALA A 22 -8.06 -63.27 21.72
N CYS A 23 -6.92 -62.88 21.08
CA CYS A 23 -6.12 -63.58 20.03
C CYS A 23 -6.82 -64.44 18.93
N ALA A 24 -6.72 -64.15 17.62
CA ALA A 24 -5.55 -64.10 16.71
C ALA A 24 -5.07 -65.46 16.13
N ASP A 25 -5.08 -65.57 14.78
CA ASP A 25 -4.27 -66.44 13.89
C ASP A 25 -4.32 -65.79 12.46
N ARG A 26 -3.32 -65.77 11.56
CA ARG A 26 -2.36 -66.78 11.00
C ARG A 26 -2.99 -67.75 9.97
N ALA A 27 -2.28 -68.23 8.93
CA ALA A 27 -1.04 -67.80 8.25
C ALA A 27 -0.77 -68.65 6.97
N ALA A 28 0.00 -68.14 5.99
CA ALA A 28 0.87 -68.86 5.04
C ALA A 28 1.69 -67.82 4.20
N VAL A 29 3.01 -67.85 3.94
CA VAL A 29 4.10 -68.88 3.87
C VAL A 29 4.02 -69.71 2.57
N THR A 30 4.95 -69.65 1.60
CA THR A 30 6.40 -70.01 1.54
C THR A 30 7.17 -69.11 0.51
N ASP A 31 8.49 -69.18 0.18
CA ASP A 31 9.80 -69.60 0.78
C ASP A 31 10.94 -69.25 -0.26
N ARG A 32 12.22 -69.21 0.16
CA ARG A 32 13.50 -69.26 -0.66
C ARG A 32 14.04 -67.97 -1.33
N SER A 33 15.36 -67.71 -1.36
CA SER A 33 16.54 -68.45 -0.83
C SER A 33 17.71 -67.55 -0.35
N SER A 34 18.68 -68.16 0.33
CA SER A 34 19.74 -67.59 1.18
C SER A 34 21.13 -67.39 0.53
N THR A 35 21.99 -66.53 1.13
CA THR A 35 23.43 -66.86 1.44
C THR A 35 24.14 -65.81 2.34
N ILE A 36 25.14 -66.26 3.12
CA ILE A 36 26.00 -65.61 4.17
C ILE A 36 27.30 -66.49 4.24
N PRO A 37 28.57 -66.07 4.53
CA PRO A 37 29.14 -64.96 5.35
C PRO A 37 30.20 -64.11 4.53
N PRO A 38 31.32 -63.47 5.04
CA PRO A 38 31.83 -63.22 6.40
C PRO A 38 32.36 -61.79 6.74
N ARG A 39 32.83 -61.60 7.99
CA ARG A 39 33.63 -60.45 8.49
C ARG A 39 35.14 -60.79 8.54
N PRO A 40 36.00 -59.79 8.77
CA PRO A 40 37.07 -59.91 9.78
C PRO A 40 37.01 -58.80 10.86
N ASN A 41 37.63 -59.05 12.02
CA ASN A 41 37.84 -58.08 13.10
C ASN A 41 39.26 -57.48 13.03
N ALA A 42 39.45 -56.31 13.64
CA ALA A 42 40.72 -55.89 14.22
C ALA A 42 40.45 -55.08 15.51
N GLU A 43 41.09 -55.46 16.63
CA GLU A 43 41.03 -54.74 17.90
C GLU A 43 42.33 -53.98 18.15
N THR A 44 42.24 -52.73 18.63
CA THR A 44 43.25 -52.16 19.54
C THR A 44 42.54 -51.28 20.58
N ARG A 45 43.14 -51.13 21.78
CA ARG A 45 42.46 -50.65 23.00
C ARG A 45 42.93 -49.26 23.47
N LEU A 46 42.04 -48.61 24.23
CA LEU A 46 42.29 -47.51 25.20
C LEU A 46 42.74 -46.17 24.57
N THR A 47 42.49 -45.01 25.18
CA THR A 47 42.11 -44.70 26.58
C THR A 47 40.81 -43.88 26.71
N ASP A 48 40.39 -43.65 27.97
CA ASP A 48 39.40 -42.64 28.38
C ASP A 48 39.67 -41.20 27.90
N SER A 49 38.68 -40.34 28.18
CA SER A 49 38.67 -38.86 28.07
C SER A 49 38.28 -38.26 26.71
N THR A 50 36.97 -38.12 26.47
CA THR A 50 36.44 -36.97 25.71
C THR A 50 35.04 -36.48 26.10
N SER A 51 34.39 -37.08 27.11
CA SER A 51 33.03 -36.71 27.57
C SER A 51 32.91 -35.27 28.11
N ALA A 52 34.02 -34.58 28.37
CA ALA A 52 34.02 -33.20 28.84
C ALA A 52 33.88 -32.14 27.72
N HIS A 53 34.25 -32.47 26.47
CA HIS A 53 34.30 -31.48 25.39
C HIS A 53 32.93 -31.05 24.84
N TRP A 54 31.90 -31.89 24.96
CA TRP A 54 30.53 -31.53 24.53
C TRP A 54 29.78 -30.62 25.52
N LEU A 55 30.32 -30.37 26.72
CA LEU A 55 29.69 -29.52 27.75
C LEU A 55 30.50 -28.25 28.08
N SER A 56 31.82 -28.24 27.85
CA SER A 56 32.61 -26.99 27.91
C SER A 56 32.36 -26.09 26.70
N PHE A 57 32.23 -26.67 25.51
CA PHE A 57 31.95 -25.95 24.27
C PHE A 57 30.57 -25.25 24.28
N VAL A 58 29.64 -25.72 25.12
CA VAL A 58 28.31 -25.13 25.34
C VAL A 58 28.33 -23.99 26.39
N ARG A 59 29.49 -23.67 26.98
CA ARG A 59 29.63 -22.57 27.98
C ARG A 59 30.64 -21.47 27.62
N SER A 60 31.40 -21.60 26.54
CA SER A 60 32.21 -20.50 26.01
C SER A 60 32.51 -20.67 24.53
N ARG A 61 32.19 -19.64 23.73
CA ARG A 61 32.40 -19.54 22.27
C ARG A 61 31.60 -20.55 21.43
N ASP A 62 30.28 -20.34 21.32
CA ASP A 62 29.57 -20.49 20.03
C ASP A 62 28.17 -19.83 20.00
N ALA A 63 28.07 -18.57 20.46
CA ALA A 63 26.85 -17.77 20.40
C ALA A 63 26.49 -17.24 18.97
N HIS A 64 27.27 -17.59 17.94
CA HIS A 64 27.14 -17.07 16.57
C HIS A 64 26.72 -18.12 15.51
N LEU A 65 26.35 -19.35 15.91
CA LEU A 65 25.99 -20.43 14.96
C LEU A 65 24.58 -21.00 15.10
N ILE A 66 23.81 -20.61 16.12
CA ILE A 66 22.39 -20.99 16.26
C ILE A 66 21.48 -20.07 15.43
N ASP A 67 21.91 -18.82 15.22
CA ASP A 67 21.13 -17.74 14.63
C ASP A 67 20.88 -17.87 13.10
N GLN A 68 21.62 -18.74 12.40
CA GLN A 68 21.46 -18.93 10.95
C GLN A 68 20.25 -19.80 10.56
N TRP A 69 19.53 -20.40 11.51
CA TRP A 69 18.30 -21.16 11.22
C TRP A 69 17.10 -20.29 11.55
N GLY A 70 17.03 -19.19 10.79
CA GLY A 70 15.98 -18.17 10.86
C GLY A 70 14.61 -18.81 10.98
N THR A 71 14.00 -18.61 12.14
CA THR A 71 12.72 -19.20 12.52
C THR A 71 11.61 -18.40 11.86
N ARG A 72 11.53 -18.50 10.50
CA ARG A 72 10.46 -17.95 9.64
C ARG A 72 9.14 -17.93 10.39
N GLY A 73 8.58 -16.75 10.66
CA GLY A 73 7.15 -16.68 10.94
C GLY A 73 6.36 -17.26 9.77
N MET A 74 5.06 -17.42 9.96
CA MET A 74 4.16 -17.52 8.80
C MET A 74 3.30 -16.28 8.80
N GLY A 75 3.75 -15.32 8.02
CA GLY A 75 2.91 -14.29 7.43
C GLY A 75 1.82 -14.92 6.59
N TYR A 76 0.84 -14.09 6.27
CA TYR A 76 -0.25 -14.40 5.39
C TYR A 76 0.30 -14.69 3.99
N THR A 77 0.47 -15.98 3.71
CA THR A 77 0.62 -16.45 2.33
C THR A 77 -0.71 -16.22 1.65
N ILE A 78 -0.73 -15.26 0.73
CA ILE A 78 -1.85 -15.02 -0.20
C ILE A 78 -2.24 -16.39 -0.80
N PRO A 79 -3.51 -16.84 -0.68
CA PRO A 79 -3.93 -18.09 -1.30
C PRO A 79 -3.57 -18.11 -2.78
N GLY A 80 -3.10 -19.23 -3.34
CA GLY A 80 -2.60 -19.26 -4.72
C GLY A 80 -3.62 -18.71 -5.75
N TRP A 81 -4.91 -19.03 -5.54
CA TRP A 81 -6.02 -18.50 -6.35
C TRP A 81 -6.18 -16.97 -6.25
N LEU A 82 -5.76 -16.35 -5.15
CA LEU A 82 -5.80 -14.90 -4.93
C LEU A 82 -4.56 -14.23 -5.53
N ASP A 83 -3.39 -14.87 -5.45
CA ASP A 83 -2.13 -14.41 -6.05
C ASP A 83 -2.30 -14.29 -7.58
N GLU A 84 -2.83 -15.36 -8.21
CA GLU A 84 -3.16 -15.44 -9.64
C GLU A 84 -4.26 -14.46 -10.09
N ILE A 85 -5.09 -13.97 -9.17
CA ILE A 85 -6.12 -12.93 -9.41
C ILE A 85 -5.49 -11.54 -9.43
N LEU A 86 -4.49 -11.30 -8.59
CA LEU A 86 -3.92 -9.99 -8.31
C LEU A 86 -2.93 -9.57 -9.41
N ASP A 87 -1.98 -10.44 -9.75
CA ASP A 87 -1.08 -10.30 -10.92
C ASP A 87 -1.86 -9.94 -12.20
N VAL A 88 -3.10 -10.40 -12.29
CA VAL A 88 -4.00 -10.27 -13.42
C VAL A 88 -4.72 -8.93 -13.49
N ILE A 89 -5.27 -8.40 -12.40
CA ILE A 89 -6.02 -7.12 -12.47
C ILE A 89 -5.11 -5.90 -12.72
N GLY A 90 -3.80 -6.11 -12.94
CA GLY A 90 -2.81 -5.07 -13.15
C GLY A 90 -2.55 -4.24 -11.90
N ILE A 91 -2.84 -4.82 -10.72
CA ILE A 91 -2.38 -4.32 -9.44
C ILE A 91 -1.30 -5.29 -8.98
N ASN A 92 -0.06 -4.83 -8.89
CA ASN A 92 0.87 -5.43 -7.94
C ASN A 92 0.23 -5.25 -6.57
N PHE A 93 -0.41 -6.30 -6.08
CA PHE A 93 -0.89 -6.32 -4.71
C PHE A 93 0.33 -6.55 -3.83
N PRO A 94 0.46 -5.86 -2.68
CA PRO A 94 1.68 -5.76 -1.91
C PRO A 94 2.54 -7.04 -1.90
N ASN A 95 3.48 -7.15 -2.85
CA ASN A 95 4.48 -8.21 -2.98
C ASN A 95 5.63 -7.97 -1.99
N VAL A 96 5.14 -7.80 -0.77
CA VAL A 96 5.69 -7.06 0.35
C VAL A 96 5.29 -7.98 1.50
N ASP A 97 6.13 -8.99 1.66
CA ASP A 97 5.98 -10.00 2.69
C ASP A 97 6.07 -9.30 4.05
N GLU A 98 4.98 -9.31 4.83
CA GLU A 98 5.00 -8.67 6.14
C GLU A 98 5.99 -9.35 7.10
N ASP A 99 6.39 -10.59 6.82
CA ASP A 99 7.48 -11.23 7.53
C ASP A 99 8.84 -10.64 7.15
N ASP A 100 9.09 -10.13 5.94
CA ASP A 100 10.33 -9.39 5.68
C ASP A 100 10.37 -8.08 6.50
N PHE A 101 9.22 -7.53 6.93
CA PHE A 101 9.17 -6.42 7.88
C PHE A 101 9.37 -6.86 9.33
N ARG A 102 8.79 -7.99 9.76
CA ARG A 102 9.00 -8.57 11.10
C ARG A 102 10.41 -9.17 11.28
N GLU A 103 11.00 -9.73 10.22
CA GLU A 103 12.39 -10.23 10.17
C GLU A 103 13.38 -9.06 10.07
N MET A 104 13.04 -7.97 9.37
CA MET A 104 13.78 -6.70 9.43
C MET A 104 13.72 -6.10 10.85
N ALA A 105 12.55 -6.08 11.50
CA ALA A 105 12.39 -5.65 12.87
C ALA A 105 13.23 -6.49 13.85
N THR A 106 13.17 -7.82 13.71
CA THR A 106 13.96 -8.77 14.50
C THR A 106 15.46 -8.56 14.30
N SER A 107 15.91 -8.43 13.04
CA SER A 107 17.32 -8.18 12.69
C SER A 107 17.83 -6.84 13.22
N MET A 108 16.97 -5.81 13.30
CA MET A 108 17.34 -4.49 13.83
C MET A 108 17.32 -4.44 15.37
N ARG A 109 16.47 -5.24 16.02
CA ARG A 109 16.54 -5.47 17.49
C ARG A 109 17.79 -6.25 17.87
N GLU A 110 18.17 -7.27 17.10
CA GLU A 110 19.41 -8.02 17.34
C GLU A 110 20.67 -7.21 16.99
N PHE A 111 20.64 -6.39 15.93
CA PHE A 111 21.64 -5.36 15.66
C PHE A 111 21.84 -4.46 16.88
N ALA A 112 20.75 -3.98 17.49
CA ALA A 112 20.80 -3.15 18.69
C ALA A 112 21.46 -3.88 19.87
N ASP A 113 21.04 -5.12 20.16
CA ASP A 113 21.58 -5.93 21.26
C ASP A 113 23.09 -6.25 21.06
N ASN A 114 23.50 -6.62 19.85
CA ASN A 114 24.91 -6.88 19.51
C ASN A 114 25.77 -5.60 19.56
N PHE A 115 25.20 -4.46 19.14
CA PHE A 115 25.87 -3.16 19.14
C PHE A 115 26.06 -2.63 20.57
N GLU A 116 25.04 -2.74 21.41
CA GLU A 116 25.09 -2.36 22.81
C GLU A 116 26.08 -3.24 23.60
N GLY A 117 26.09 -4.55 23.36
CA GLY A 117 27.04 -5.49 23.97
C GLY A 117 28.50 -5.19 23.64
N LYS A 118 28.84 -5.06 22.35
CA LYS A 118 30.23 -4.80 21.92
C LYS A 118 30.67 -3.34 22.05
N GLY A 119 29.72 -2.40 22.04
CA GLY A 119 29.95 -1.03 22.49
C GLY A 119 30.32 -0.98 23.98
N GLY A 120 29.64 -1.78 24.81
CA GLY A 120 29.97 -1.95 26.23
C GLY A 120 31.40 -2.47 26.47
N ASP A 121 31.82 -3.49 25.73
CA ASP A 121 33.21 -4.01 25.79
C ASP A 121 34.25 -2.92 25.43
N ALA A 122 34.03 -2.19 24.34
CA ALA A 122 34.91 -1.10 23.92
C ALA A 122 34.95 0.04 24.96
N HIS A 123 33.79 0.40 25.54
CA HIS A 123 33.70 1.38 26.61
C HIS A 123 34.49 0.96 27.86
N GLN A 124 34.38 -0.29 28.30
CA GLN A 124 35.15 -0.81 29.44
C GLN A 124 36.66 -0.77 29.20
N ALA A 125 37.12 -1.05 27.97
CA ALA A 125 38.54 -0.97 27.65
C ALA A 125 39.08 0.47 27.76
N ALA A 126 38.38 1.46 27.19
CA ALA A 126 38.79 2.86 27.26
C ALA A 126 38.62 3.48 28.67
N ALA A 127 37.60 3.07 29.42
CA ALA A 127 37.41 3.51 30.81
C ALA A 127 38.59 3.12 31.71
N ARG A 128 39.33 2.04 31.40
CA ARG A 128 40.59 1.70 32.09
C ARG A 128 41.73 2.65 31.71
N ILE A 129 41.83 3.07 30.45
CA ILE A 129 42.82 4.07 30.00
C ILE A 129 42.60 5.40 30.73
N LEU A 130 41.34 5.83 30.84
CA LEU A 130 40.96 7.08 31.51
C LEU A 130 41.15 7.04 33.04
N SER A 131 41.16 5.86 33.66
CA SER A 131 41.32 5.70 35.11
C SER A 131 42.74 5.29 35.55
N SER A 132 43.67 5.03 34.63
CA SER A 132 45.09 4.77 34.93
C SER A 132 45.97 6.03 34.95
N SER A 133 45.42 7.18 34.56
CA SER A 133 46.18 8.42 34.27
C SER A 133 45.40 9.67 34.70
N GLN A 134 46.08 10.81 34.85
CA GLN A 134 45.52 12.09 35.28
C GLN A 134 46.18 13.26 34.54
N GLY A 135 45.37 14.22 34.08
CA GLY A 135 45.82 15.48 33.50
C GLY A 135 45.04 15.91 32.27
N TRP A 136 45.26 17.15 31.81
CA TRP A 136 44.46 17.82 30.79
C TRP A 136 44.20 17.02 29.50
N ALA A 137 45.15 16.22 29.02
CA ALA A 137 44.94 15.35 27.85
C ALA A 137 44.03 14.13 28.17
N VAL A 138 44.03 13.66 29.41
CA VAL A 138 43.08 12.65 29.93
C VAL A 138 41.71 13.28 30.12
N ASP A 139 41.60 14.48 30.69
CA ASP A 139 40.32 15.21 30.83
C ASP A 139 39.66 15.47 29.45
N ALA A 140 40.46 15.86 28.46
CA ALA A 140 40.00 16.09 27.09
C ALA A 140 39.62 14.77 26.38
N MET A 141 40.39 13.70 26.61
CA MET A 141 40.08 12.35 26.13
C MET A 141 38.85 11.77 26.83
N GLU A 142 38.63 12.05 28.12
CA GLU A 142 37.42 11.68 28.85
C GLU A 142 36.24 12.42 28.25
N LYS A 143 36.31 13.75 28.10
CA LYS A 143 35.24 14.54 27.47
C LYS A 143 34.92 14.04 26.05
N HIS A 144 35.92 13.76 25.23
CA HIS A 144 35.73 13.20 23.89
C HIS A 144 35.17 11.76 23.90
N TRP A 145 35.77 10.83 24.65
CA TRP A 145 35.29 9.45 24.76
C TRP A 145 33.88 9.38 25.35
N SER A 146 33.57 10.33 26.23
CA SER A 146 32.23 10.52 26.75
C SER A 146 31.29 10.93 25.59
N HIS A 147 31.62 11.92 24.75
CA HIS A 147 30.79 12.26 23.59
C HIS A 147 30.58 11.07 22.63
N VAL A 148 31.63 10.28 22.37
CA VAL A 148 31.57 9.01 21.61
C VAL A 148 30.59 8.02 22.25
N LYS A 149 30.76 7.73 23.54
CA LYS A 149 29.88 6.84 24.31
C LYS A 149 28.42 7.33 24.27
N ALA A 150 28.20 8.64 24.22
CA ALA A 150 26.90 9.29 24.29
C ALA A 150 26.11 9.34 22.98
N GLY A 151 26.71 9.96 21.96
CA GLY A 151 26.08 10.15 20.66
C GLY A 151 26.01 8.87 19.85
N HIS A 152 26.88 7.89 20.14
CA HIS A 152 27.11 6.77 19.23
C HIS A 152 26.88 5.40 19.83
N LEU A 153 27.43 5.10 21.02
CA LEU A 153 27.29 3.75 21.59
C LEU A 153 25.85 3.43 22.01
N ASP A 154 25.14 4.40 22.58
CA ASP A 154 23.79 4.18 23.14
C ASP A 154 22.65 4.50 22.17
N LYS A 155 22.82 5.50 21.30
CA LYS A 155 21.75 5.95 20.39
C LYS A 155 21.52 5.01 19.22
N ILE A 156 22.55 4.32 18.73
CA ILE A 156 22.43 3.39 17.60
C ILE A 156 21.49 2.20 17.95
N PRO A 157 21.61 1.55 19.13
CA PRO A 157 20.65 0.55 19.61
C PRO A 157 19.21 1.08 19.75
N GLU A 158 19.02 2.27 20.34
CA GLU A 158 17.70 2.86 20.54
C GLU A 158 16.96 3.13 19.23
N LEU A 159 17.66 3.72 18.25
CA LEU A 159 17.08 4.07 16.95
C LEU A 159 16.75 2.84 16.09
N ALA A 160 17.54 1.77 16.22
CA ALA A 160 17.25 0.50 15.55
C ALA A 160 16.04 -0.23 16.15
N ARG A 161 15.80 -0.09 17.47
CA ARG A 161 14.58 -0.62 18.12
C ARG A 161 13.33 0.19 17.74
N LEU A 162 13.41 1.53 17.70
CA LEU A 162 12.34 2.39 17.16
C LEU A 162 11.97 2.04 15.71
N PHE A 163 12.98 1.86 14.85
CA PHE A 163 12.80 1.41 13.47
C PHE A 163 12.10 0.04 13.40
N ALA A 164 12.51 -0.91 14.26
CA ALA A 164 11.90 -2.24 14.32
C ALA A 164 10.43 -2.21 14.76
N ASP A 165 10.09 -1.44 15.81
CA ASP A 165 8.72 -1.32 16.29
C ASP A 165 7.78 -0.71 15.23
N ALA A 166 8.31 0.18 14.40
CA ALA A 166 7.58 0.73 13.27
C ALA A 166 7.38 -0.30 12.13
N CYS A 167 8.38 -1.14 11.85
CA CYS A 167 8.27 -2.22 10.87
C CYS A 167 7.20 -3.26 11.24
N ASP A 168 7.02 -3.57 12.52
CA ASP A 168 5.92 -4.45 12.96
C ASP A 168 4.53 -3.81 12.71
N VAL A 169 4.40 -2.49 12.87
CA VAL A 169 3.14 -1.77 12.55
C VAL A 169 2.84 -1.81 11.05
N VAL A 170 3.87 -1.67 10.19
CA VAL A 170 3.73 -1.89 8.74
C VAL A 170 3.21 -3.30 8.46
N ALA A 171 3.81 -4.30 9.11
CA ALA A 171 3.47 -5.70 8.92
C ALA A 171 2.01 -6.02 9.26
N ASP A 172 1.50 -5.47 10.37
CA ASP A 172 0.12 -5.73 10.83
C ASP A 172 -0.93 -4.99 9.99
N ILE A 173 -0.61 -3.80 9.46
CA ILE A 173 -1.49 -3.12 8.49
C ILE A 173 -1.54 -3.91 7.18
N ILE A 174 -0.39 -4.37 6.66
CA ILE A 174 -0.33 -5.22 5.47
C ILE A 174 -1.22 -6.45 5.65
N TYR A 175 -0.99 -7.24 6.71
CA TYR A 175 -1.72 -8.46 7.04
C TYR A 175 -3.25 -8.28 7.02
N GLY A 176 -3.75 -7.24 7.71
CA GLY A 176 -5.19 -6.97 7.76
C GLY A 176 -5.82 -6.63 6.41
N MET A 177 -5.02 -6.06 5.50
CA MET A 177 -5.47 -5.65 4.16
C MET A 177 -5.34 -6.78 3.13
N LYS A 178 -4.42 -7.75 3.33
CA LYS A 178 -4.43 -9.02 2.59
C LYS A 178 -5.72 -9.81 2.85
N ILE A 179 -6.16 -9.90 4.11
CA ILE A 179 -7.45 -10.52 4.48
C ILE A 179 -8.65 -9.75 3.89
N LYS A 180 -8.64 -8.41 3.92
CA LYS A 180 -9.70 -7.58 3.31
C LYS A 180 -9.85 -7.87 1.81
N ALA A 181 -8.72 -7.94 1.09
CA ALA A 181 -8.67 -8.28 -0.32
C ALA A 181 -9.15 -9.72 -0.61
N GLU A 182 -8.77 -10.71 0.21
CA GLU A 182 -9.26 -12.11 0.07
C GLU A 182 -10.78 -12.22 0.14
N ILE A 183 -11.42 -11.49 1.07
CA ILE A 183 -12.87 -11.56 1.26
C ILE A 183 -13.61 -10.96 0.06
N GLU A 184 -13.13 -9.84 -0.48
CA GLU A 184 -13.76 -9.17 -1.62
C GLU A 184 -13.46 -9.89 -2.94
N LEU A 185 -12.20 -10.27 -3.19
CA LEU A 185 -11.80 -10.99 -4.41
C LEU A 185 -12.27 -12.45 -4.41
N GLY A 186 -12.45 -13.08 -3.24
CA GLY A 186 -13.07 -14.40 -3.11
C GLY A 186 -14.56 -14.41 -3.43
N ALA A 187 -15.26 -13.28 -3.20
CA ALA A 187 -16.62 -13.08 -3.69
C ALA A 187 -16.64 -12.83 -5.22
N MET A 188 -15.61 -12.17 -5.75
CA MET A 188 -15.44 -11.87 -7.19
C MET A 188 -14.72 -12.99 -7.98
N ALA A 189 -14.35 -14.11 -7.36
CA ALA A 189 -13.49 -15.14 -7.97
C ALA A 189 -14.04 -15.71 -9.30
N ALA A 190 -15.37 -15.70 -9.49
CA ALA A 190 -16.02 -16.12 -10.72
C ALA A 190 -15.86 -15.12 -11.89
N SER A 191 -15.73 -13.80 -11.64
CA SER A 191 -15.48 -12.84 -12.72
C SER A 191 -13.98 -12.76 -13.07
N VAL A 192 -13.07 -13.10 -12.16
CA VAL A 192 -11.63 -12.87 -12.46
C VAL A 192 -11.10 -13.76 -13.59
N GLY A 193 -11.72 -14.91 -13.88
CA GLY A 193 -11.41 -15.67 -15.10
C GLY A 193 -11.48 -14.80 -16.37
N VAL A 194 -12.46 -13.89 -16.45
CA VAL A 194 -12.68 -12.94 -17.56
C VAL A 194 -11.51 -11.94 -17.63
N SER A 195 -11.02 -11.53 -16.46
CA SER A 195 -9.88 -10.61 -16.33
C SER A 195 -8.54 -11.28 -16.65
N LEU A 196 -8.38 -12.55 -16.26
CA LEU A 196 -7.14 -13.36 -16.33
C LEU A 196 -6.47 -13.33 -17.69
N GLY A 197 -7.26 -13.41 -18.75
CA GLY A 197 -6.73 -13.26 -20.11
C GLY A 197 -6.72 -11.83 -20.64
N LEU A 198 -7.72 -10.99 -20.33
CA LEU A 198 -7.80 -9.60 -20.82
C LEU A 198 -6.64 -8.73 -20.30
N ALA A 199 -6.04 -9.13 -19.18
CA ALA A 199 -4.77 -8.62 -18.67
C ALA A 199 -3.60 -8.87 -19.62
N ALA A 200 -3.34 -10.16 -19.92
CA ALA A 200 -2.22 -10.60 -20.76
C ALA A 200 -2.31 -10.02 -22.19
N PHE A 201 -3.53 -9.72 -22.63
CA PHE A 201 -3.89 -9.05 -23.88
C PHE A 201 -3.25 -7.70 -24.15
N THR A 202 -3.04 -6.93 -23.09
CA THR A 202 -2.87 -5.48 -23.17
C THR A 202 -1.49 -5.01 -22.72
N GLY A 203 -0.62 -5.91 -22.21
CA GLY A 203 0.74 -5.57 -21.79
C GLY A 203 0.79 -4.45 -20.74
N GLY A 204 -0.23 -4.35 -19.87
CA GLY A 204 -0.40 -3.27 -18.90
C GLY A 204 -1.42 -2.18 -19.29
N LEU A 205 -1.85 -2.09 -20.55
CA LEU A 205 -2.91 -1.18 -21.01
C LEU A 205 -4.34 -1.62 -20.60
N SER A 206 -4.47 -2.47 -19.57
CA SER A 206 -5.67 -3.23 -19.17
C SER A 206 -6.84 -2.39 -18.60
N ALA A 207 -6.78 -1.06 -18.67
CA ALA A 207 -7.77 -0.16 -18.09
C ALA A 207 -9.09 -0.06 -18.87
N LEU A 208 -9.12 -0.41 -20.16
CA LEU A 208 -10.17 0.06 -21.08
C LEU A 208 -11.28 -0.94 -21.43
N LEU A 209 -11.10 -2.26 -21.24
CA LEU A 209 -11.89 -3.25 -22.00
C LEU A 209 -12.48 -4.42 -21.21
N GLY A 210 -11.87 -4.79 -20.08
CA GLY A 210 -12.65 -5.24 -18.93
C GLY A 210 -13.13 -4.06 -18.07
N ALA A 211 -13.24 -2.86 -18.66
CA ALA A 211 -13.18 -1.58 -17.94
C ALA A 211 -14.07 -1.51 -16.70
N ALA A 212 -15.37 -1.80 -16.79
CA ALA A 212 -16.27 -1.66 -15.65
C ALA A 212 -15.89 -2.59 -14.48
N GLU A 213 -15.66 -3.87 -14.75
CA GLU A 213 -15.36 -4.88 -13.72
C GLU A 213 -13.90 -4.80 -13.24
N ILE A 214 -12.93 -4.72 -14.17
CA ILE A 214 -11.51 -4.53 -13.82
C ILE A 214 -11.33 -3.18 -13.13
N THR A 215 -12.07 -2.11 -13.48
CA THR A 215 -11.99 -0.85 -12.73
C THR A 215 -12.77 -0.88 -11.43
N ALA A 216 -13.87 -1.64 -11.29
CA ALA A 216 -14.51 -1.84 -9.99
C ALA A 216 -13.60 -2.63 -9.03
N MET A 217 -13.01 -3.74 -9.51
CA MET A 217 -12.00 -4.52 -8.79
C MET A 217 -10.75 -3.68 -8.50
N ARG A 218 -10.22 -2.97 -9.51
CA ARG A 218 -9.05 -2.09 -9.37
C ARG A 218 -9.36 -0.91 -8.46
N GLN A 219 -10.56 -0.36 -8.42
CA GLN A 219 -10.93 0.70 -7.47
C GLN A 219 -11.17 0.15 -6.07
N ALA A 220 -11.72 -1.06 -5.91
CA ALA A 220 -11.85 -1.71 -4.60
C ALA A 220 -10.46 -2.04 -4.03
N VAL A 221 -9.66 -2.78 -4.78
CA VAL A 221 -8.30 -3.19 -4.38
C VAL A 221 -7.34 -1.99 -4.33
N LYS A 222 -7.42 -1.00 -5.23
CA LYS A 222 -6.62 0.24 -5.10
C LYS A 222 -7.12 1.10 -3.94
N ARG A 223 -8.43 1.20 -3.65
CA ARG A 223 -8.90 1.88 -2.43
C ARG A 223 -8.35 1.18 -1.18
N ILE A 224 -8.31 -0.15 -1.16
CA ILE A 224 -7.67 -0.95 -0.11
C ILE A 224 -6.17 -0.66 -0.04
N VAL A 225 -5.45 -0.67 -1.16
CA VAL A 225 -4.00 -0.46 -1.22
C VAL A 225 -3.61 1.00 -0.90
N ASP A 226 -4.42 1.99 -1.31
CA ASP A 226 -4.28 3.41 -0.95
C ASP A 226 -4.58 3.62 0.55
N GLU A 227 -5.71 3.12 1.06
CA GLU A 227 -6.09 3.14 2.49
C GLU A 227 -5.02 2.47 3.37
N ALA A 228 -4.37 1.42 2.87
CA ALA A 228 -3.25 0.76 3.52
C ALA A 228 -1.97 1.60 3.45
N ALA A 229 -1.63 2.14 2.27
CA ALA A 229 -0.43 2.93 2.05
C ALA A 229 -0.46 4.25 2.84
N ASP A 230 -1.55 5.00 2.80
CA ASP A 230 -1.74 6.23 3.56
C ASP A 230 -1.62 5.97 5.07
N ARG A 231 -2.26 4.89 5.57
CA ARG A 231 -2.17 4.49 6.98
C ARG A 231 -0.76 4.07 7.40
N ILE A 232 -0.01 3.41 6.51
CA ILE A 232 1.39 3.03 6.73
C ILE A 232 2.31 4.25 6.67
N VAL A 233 2.09 5.17 5.72
CA VAL A 233 2.82 6.44 5.61
C VAL A 233 2.60 7.28 6.86
N ASP A 234 1.36 7.41 7.34
CA ASP A 234 1.05 8.15 8.58
C ASP A 234 1.83 7.58 9.77
N GLU A 235 1.83 6.26 9.96
CA GLU A 235 2.53 5.59 11.07
C GLU A 235 4.07 5.60 10.90
N LEU A 236 4.60 5.44 9.69
CA LEU A 236 6.06 5.50 9.43
C LEU A 236 6.60 6.94 9.47
N VAL A 237 5.81 7.94 9.11
CA VAL A 237 6.15 9.35 9.31
C VAL A 237 6.23 9.65 10.81
N ALA A 238 5.23 9.22 11.59
CA ALA A 238 5.21 9.40 13.04
C ALA A 238 6.31 8.62 13.80
N ARG A 239 6.66 7.40 13.34
CA ARG A 239 7.56 6.48 14.09
C ARG A 239 8.99 6.38 13.56
N VAL A 240 9.26 6.75 12.31
CA VAL A 240 10.60 6.61 11.69
C VAL A 240 11.14 7.91 11.10
N THR A 241 10.36 8.60 10.26
CA THR A 241 10.87 9.76 9.50
C THR A 241 11.40 10.85 10.42
N GLU A 242 10.61 11.25 11.40
CA GLU A 242 11.00 12.27 12.38
C GLU A 242 12.01 11.79 13.43
N PRO A 243 11.77 10.67 14.15
CA PRO A 243 12.65 10.30 15.26
C PRO A 243 13.94 9.59 14.86
N VAL A 244 14.01 8.91 13.71
CA VAL A 244 15.15 8.05 13.33
C VAL A 244 16.08 8.73 12.32
N ASN A 245 15.56 9.22 11.19
CA ASN A 245 16.42 9.75 10.12
C ASN A 245 17.16 11.03 10.53
N ALA A 246 16.44 11.98 11.15
CA ALA A 246 17.01 13.24 11.65
C ALA A 246 18.15 13.03 12.67
N LYS A 247 18.03 12.01 13.54
CA LYS A 247 19.05 11.70 14.54
C LYS A 247 20.23 10.93 13.96
N LEU A 248 20.00 9.97 13.06
CA LEU A 248 21.06 9.21 12.40
C LEU A 248 21.95 10.09 11.51
N GLU A 249 21.37 11.00 10.71
CA GLU A 249 22.19 11.91 9.90
C GLU A 249 23.04 12.83 10.78
N LYS A 250 22.51 13.31 11.90
CA LYS A 250 23.31 14.12 12.82
C LYS A 250 24.39 13.33 13.54
N MET A 251 24.11 12.11 14.00
CA MET A 251 25.14 11.23 14.58
C MET A 251 26.25 10.92 13.58
N VAL A 252 25.93 10.94 12.27
CA VAL A 252 26.92 10.87 11.19
C VAL A 252 27.71 12.17 11.05
N GLU A 253 27.15 13.34 11.37
CA GLU A 253 27.86 14.63 11.35
C GLU A 253 28.63 14.94 12.66
N ASP A 254 28.19 14.48 13.82
CA ASP A 254 28.96 14.57 15.08
C ASP A 254 30.30 13.86 14.95
N ALA A 255 30.30 12.64 14.41
CA ALA A 255 31.52 11.90 14.07
C ALA A 255 32.36 12.55 12.95
N VAL A 256 31.98 13.73 12.45
CA VAL A 256 32.79 14.59 11.58
C VAL A 256 33.20 15.89 12.29
N LEU A 257 32.35 16.47 13.14
CA LEU A 257 32.67 17.64 13.97
C LEU A 257 33.71 17.31 15.05
N ASP A 258 33.57 16.18 15.75
CA ASP A 258 34.61 15.61 16.64
C ASP A 258 35.89 15.19 15.88
N LEU A 259 35.80 15.08 14.55
CA LEU A 259 36.95 14.87 13.67
C LEU A 259 37.64 16.19 13.27
N ALA A 260 36.97 17.34 13.41
CA ALA A 260 37.35 18.60 12.79
C ALA A 260 38.02 19.62 13.74
N GLU A 261 37.49 19.88 14.94
CA GLU A 261 37.96 21.01 15.77
C GLU A 261 38.21 20.70 17.27
N GLY A 262 39.26 21.33 17.82
CA GLY A 262 39.41 21.69 19.24
C GLY A 262 39.85 20.63 20.25
N ALA A 263 39.48 19.36 20.10
CA ALA A 263 39.49 18.38 21.22
C ALA A 263 40.85 18.03 21.87
N PHE A 264 41.99 18.50 21.34
CA PHE A 264 43.32 18.35 21.96
C PHE A 264 44.17 19.64 21.84
N SER A 265 43.52 20.81 21.80
CA SER A 265 44.16 22.11 21.57
C SER A 265 44.32 22.93 22.86
N LEU A 266 45.54 23.41 23.14
CA LEU A 266 45.83 24.20 24.35
C LEU A 266 44.98 25.49 24.43
N PRO A 267 44.52 25.88 25.63
CA PRO A 267 43.74 27.11 25.80
C PRO A 267 44.60 28.37 25.60
N PRO A 268 44.06 29.45 24.99
CA PRO A 268 44.77 30.71 24.80
C PRO A 268 44.78 31.58 26.07
N GLU A 269 45.87 32.31 26.32
CA GLU A 269 46.01 33.23 27.46
C GLU A 269 45.24 34.56 27.29
N PRO A 270 44.83 35.22 28.39
CA PRO A 270 43.96 36.39 28.34
C PRO A 270 44.67 37.75 28.13
N ASN A 271 44.48 38.31 26.94
CA ASN A 271 44.45 39.76 26.61
C ASN A 271 45.65 40.69 26.94
N ALA A 272 46.27 41.19 25.87
CA ALA A 272 46.78 42.57 25.79
C ALA A 272 46.59 43.12 24.36
N GLY A 273 46.23 44.40 24.21
CA GLY A 273 45.87 44.99 22.92
C GLY A 273 46.82 46.08 22.41
N GLY A 274 46.89 46.26 21.09
CA GLY A 274 47.64 47.32 20.42
C GLY A 274 47.51 47.22 18.90
N GLY A 275 47.10 48.30 18.23
CA GLY A 275 46.80 48.28 16.79
C GLY A 275 47.98 48.69 15.90
N GLY A 276 48.12 48.04 14.75
CA GLY A 276 49.06 48.42 13.69
C GLY A 276 48.97 47.48 12.49
N GLY A 277 48.51 47.98 11.34
CA GLY A 277 48.65 47.29 10.04
C GLY A 277 49.99 47.60 9.37
N PRO A 278 50.27 47.10 8.14
CA PRO A 278 49.31 46.48 7.21
C PRO A 278 49.81 45.20 6.48
N VAL A 279 49.03 44.75 5.48
CA VAL A 279 49.39 43.86 4.33
C VAL A 279 49.28 42.32 4.49
N LYS A 280 48.17 41.80 3.93
CA LYS A 280 47.97 40.60 3.08
C LYS A 280 48.66 39.25 3.40
N HIS A 281 47.78 38.26 3.61
CA HIS A 281 47.76 36.89 3.04
C HIS A 281 49.06 36.11 2.78
N GLY A 282 49.18 34.97 3.46
CA GLY A 282 49.91 33.78 2.99
C GLY A 282 49.44 32.54 3.75
N HIS A 283 49.03 31.47 3.05
CA HIS A 283 48.72 30.17 3.67
C HIS A 283 49.97 29.28 3.72
N GLY A 284 50.14 28.53 4.81
CA GLY A 284 51.19 27.52 4.98
C GLY A 284 51.47 27.25 6.45
N GLY A 285 51.06 26.09 6.97
CA GLY A 285 51.10 25.79 8.40
C GLY A 285 52.43 25.23 8.93
N GLY A 286 52.63 25.37 10.24
CA GLY A 286 53.72 24.79 11.02
C GLY A 286 53.89 25.54 12.34
N MET A 287 53.85 24.85 13.48
CA MET A 287 54.08 25.50 14.79
C MET A 287 55.55 25.84 14.99
N GLN A 288 55.83 26.93 15.71
CA GLN A 288 57.10 27.17 16.37
C GLN A 288 56.86 27.63 17.81
N LEU A 289 57.64 27.06 18.74
CA LEU A 289 57.65 27.41 20.15
C LEU A 289 58.32 28.78 20.38
N ALA A 290 57.83 29.53 21.36
CA ALA A 290 58.51 30.67 21.94
C ALA A 290 58.33 30.63 23.47
N SER A 291 59.41 30.83 24.22
CA SER A 291 59.41 30.79 25.69
C SER A 291 60.19 31.95 26.28
N ALA A 292 59.79 32.37 27.49
CA ALA A 292 60.36 33.44 28.33
C ALA A 292 60.30 34.88 27.77
N GLY A 293 60.17 35.87 28.67
CA GLY A 293 60.07 37.30 28.30
C GLY A 293 60.17 38.27 29.49
N GLY A 294 59.12 38.34 30.32
CA GLY A 294 59.11 39.08 31.60
C GLY A 294 58.93 40.61 31.54
N GLY A 295 58.33 41.18 32.59
CA GLY A 295 58.18 42.63 32.80
C GLY A 295 56.94 42.96 33.65
N ALA A 296 57.13 43.56 34.83
CA ALA A 296 56.07 43.70 35.84
C ALA A 296 55.63 45.16 36.11
N MET A 297 54.38 45.32 36.58
CA MET A 297 53.86 46.53 37.23
C MET A 297 52.84 46.14 38.33
N MET A 298 52.49 47.07 39.23
CA MET A 298 51.99 46.78 40.58
C MET A 298 50.59 47.36 40.91
N LEU A 299 50.04 46.89 42.05
CA LEU A 299 48.88 47.37 42.85
C LEU A 299 47.46 47.00 42.36
N ALA A 300 46.47 46.72 43.25
CA ALA A 300 46.51 46.27 44.67
C ALA A 300 45.11 45.86 45.19
N SER A 301 45.04 44.82 46.05
CA SER A 301 43.94 44.47 47.01
C SER A 301 42.52 44.17 46.47
N ALA A 302 41.68 43.30 47.05
CA ALA A 302 41.79 42.23 48.06
C ALA A 302 40.51 41.34 47.97
N GLY A 303 40.42 40.09 48.47
CA GLY A 303 41.41 39.21 49.11
C GLY A 303 40.77 37.92 49.70
N THR A 304 41.62 36.98 50.18
CA THR A 304 41.31 35.79 51.02
C THR A 304 40.35 34.68 50.53
N GLY A 305 40.90 33.48 50.27
CA GLY A 305 40.19 32.20 50.11
C GLY A 305 41.08 31.12 49.44
N PRO A 306 41.27 29.88 49.99
CA PRO A 306 42.35 28.99 49.53
C PRO A 306 41.93 27.63 48.93
N GLY A 307 42.82 27.02 48.12
CA GLY A 307 42.94 25.55 47.99
C GLY A 307 43.14 25.01 46.55
N GLY A 308 44.04 24.03 46.40
CA GLY A 308 44.14 23.16 45.21
C GLY A 308 45.46 23.23 44.43
N GLU A 309 46.31 22.23 44.60
CA GLU A 309 47.46 21.90 43.73
C GLU A 309 47.18 20.50 43.16
N VAL A 310 47.42 20.28 41.86
CA VAL A 310 47.00 19.06 41.13
C VAL A 310 48.17 18.48 40.35
N ASP A 311 48.42 17.19 40.53
CA ASP A 311 49.55 16.45 39.95
C ASP A 311 49.21 15.89 38.55
N LEU A 312 50.23 15.56 37.75
CA LEU A 312 50.06 15.10 36.35
C LEU A 312 50.82 13.80 36.10
N PHE A 313 50.12 12.74 35.69
CA PHE A 313 50.69 11.39 35.53
C PHE A 313 50.01 10.61 34.39
N ILE A 314 50.78 9.99 33.49
CA ILE A 314 50.23 9.15 32.40
C ILE A 314 50.93 7.80 32.37
N ASP A 315 50.15 6.72 32.46
CA ASP A 315 50.63 5.35 32.27
C ASP A 315 50.70 5.00 30.79
N HIS A 316 51.90 5.09 30.20
CA HIS A 316 52.14 4.78 28.79
C HIS A 316 51.89 3.30 28.42
N VAL A 317 51.88 2.37 29.38
CA VAL A 317 51.66 0.94 29.13
C VAL A 317 50.17 0.65 29.00
N GLU A 318 49.35 1.11 29.94
CA GLU A 318 47.88 1.01 29.80
C GLU A 318 47.34 1.94 28.69
N PHE A 319 48.04 3.02 28.31
CA PHE A 319 47.69 3.79 27.11
C PHE A 319 47.92 3.03 25.79
N GLU A 320 49.01 2.28 25.63
CA GLU A 320 49.24 1.49 24.41
C GLU A 320 48.42 0.18 24.41
N ASP A 321 48.45 -0.63 25.48
CA ASP A 321 47.70 -1.89 25.60
C ASP A 321 46.19 -1.66 25.70
N GLY A 322 45.75 -0.61 26.39
CA GLY A 322 44.36 -0.17 26.40
C GLY A 322 43.87 0.28 25.02
N ALA A 323 44.67 1.04 24.26
CA ALA A 323 44.31 1.42 22.89
C ALA A 323 44.21 0.20 21.96
N ASP A 324 45.04 -0.83 22.13
CA ASP A 324 44.91 -2.11 21.41
C ASP A 324 43.65 -2.89 21.82
N LYS A 325 43.27 -2.90 23.12
CA LYS A 325 42.00 -3.48 23.58
C LYS A 325 40.80 -2.74 22.97
N VAL A 326 40.80 -1.40 22.95
CA VAL A 326 39.74 -0.57 22.33
C VAL A 326 39.66 -0.84 20.83
N SER A 327 40.81 -0.87 20.14
CA SER A 327 40.87 -1.17 18.69
C SER A 327 40.29 -2.55 18.36
N ARG A 328 40.70 -3.58 19.11
CA ARG A 328 40.18 -4.94 18.99
C ARG A 328 38.67 -5.00 19.24
N HIS A 329 38.16 -4.34 20.28
CA HIS A 329 36.73 -4.32 20.56
C HIS A 329 35.92 -3.49 19.54
N GLY A 330 36.51 -2.48 18.90
CA GLY A 330 35.94 -1.80 17.72
C GLY A 330 35.83 -2.73 16.50
N GLY A 331 36.81 -3.60 16.28
CA GLY A 331 36.76 -4.65 15.25
C GLY A 331 35.78 -5.79 15.57
N GLU A 332 35.68 -6.20 16.85
CA GLU A 332 34.66 -7.15 17.30
C GLU A 332 33.25 -6.57 17.17
N LEU A 333 33.04 -5.30 17.53
CA LEU A 333 31.80 -4.55 17.31
C LEU A 333 31.42 -4.56 15.83
N HIS A 334 32.34 -4.15 14.94
CA HIS A 334 32.11 -4.17 13.50
C HIS A 334 31.63 -5.55 13.02
N THR A 335 32.31 -6.60 13.46
CA THR A 335 32.00 -7.99 13.08
C THR A 335 30.60 -8.40 13.57
N ALA A 336 30.27 -8.11 14.83
CA ALA A 336 29.02 -8.51 15.47
C ALA A 336 27.78 -7.77 14.91
N VAL A 337 27.93 -6.52 14.46
CA VAL A 337 26.80 -5.68 14.04
C VAL A 337 26.60 -5.61 12.53
N THR A 338 27.61 -6.01 11.74
CA THR A 338 27.47 -6.07 10.28
C THR A 338 26.51 -7.18 9.87
N ALA A 339 26.57 -8.37 10.47
CA ALA A 339 25.73 -9.49 10.06
C ALA A 339 24.21 -9.25 10.26
N PRO A 340 23.73 -8.68 11.38
CA PRO A 340 22.31 -8.37 11.54
C PRO A 340 21.87 -7.16 10.71
N LEU A 341 22.74 -6.15 10.50
CA LEU A 341 22.42 -4.99 9.65
C LEU A 341 22.35 -5.37 8.17
N GLU A 342 23.25 -6.21 7.67
CA GLU A 342 23.17 -6.75 6.31
C GLU A 342 22.02 -7.76 6.16
N ARG A 343 21.60 -8.46 7.23
CA ARG A 343 20.31 -9.16 7.23
C ARG A 343 19.15 -8.19 7.10
N ALA A 344 19.03 -7.17 7.94
CA ALA A 344 17.95 -6.17 7.87
C ALA A 344 17.87 -5.50 6.49
N LYS A 345 19.01 -5.09 5.92
CA LYS A 345 19.14 -4.64 4.53
C LYS A 345 18.75 -5.71 3.50
N GLY A 346 18.97 -6.99 3.79
CA GLY A 346 18.62 -8.12 2.93
C GLY A 346 17.14 -8.52 3.01
N HIS A 347 16.44 -8.24 4.11
CA HIS A 347 14.98 -8.32 4.23
C HIS A 347 14.34 -7.11 3.55
N PHE A 348 14.83 -5.90 3.84
CA PHE A 348 14.43 -4.69 3.12
C PHE A 348 14.68 -4.83 1.61
N GLY A 349 15.84 -5.30 1.19
CA GLY A 349 16.19 -5.56 -0.21
C GLY A 349 15.37 -6.67 -0.90
N ARG A 350 14.57 -7.42 -0.14
CA ARG A 350 13.56 -8.35 -0.69
C ARG A 350 12.20 -7.70 -0.93
N THR A 351 11.90 -6.55 -0.35
CA THR A 351 10.62 -5.82 -0.52
C THR A 351 10.78 -4.45 -1.20
N LYS A 352 11.98 -3.89 -1.14
CA LYS A 352 12.40 -2.62 -1.76
C LYS A 352 12.36 -2.69 -3.29
N GLY A 353 11.74 -1.70 -3.93
CA GLY A 353 11.78 -1.48 -5.37
C GLY A 353 11.07 -2.53 -6.22
N LYS A 354 10.28 -3.42 -5.59
CA LYS A 354 9.46 -4.44 -6.25
C LYS A 354 8.01 -4.03 -6.48
N ASP A 355 7.53 -3.05 -5.72
CA ASP A 355 6.12 -2.70 -5.64
C ASP A 355 5.91 -1.18 -5.62
N ALA A 356 4.79 -0.73 -6.19
CA ALA A 356 4.34 0.66 -6.08
C ALA A 356 3.78 0.96 -4.68
N PHE A 357 3.30 -0.05 -3.95
CA PHE A 357 2.78 0.09 -2.59
C PHE A 357 3.83 0.48 -1.56
N THR A 358 5.06 -0.03 -1.66
CA THR A 358 6.16 0.37 -0.76
C THR A 358 6.72 1.75 -1.10
N ALA A 359 6.63 2.20 -2.35
CA ALA A 359 7.27 3.43 -2.81
C ALA A 359 6.96 4.71 -1.99
N PRO A 360 5.73 4.96 -1.47
CA PRO A 360 5.42 6.10 -0.61
C PRO A 360 6.20 6.14 0.71
N PHE A 361 6.66 4.99 1.21
CA PHE A 361 7.34 4.86 2.51
C PHE A 361 8.72 4.18 2.46
N GLU A 362 9.14 3.70 1.29
CA GLU A 362 10.45 3.07 1.06
C GLU A 362 11.61 4.04 1.34
N SER A 363 11.45 5.32 0.98
CA SER A 363 12.43 6.38 1.22
C SER A 363 12.73 6.58 2.71
N VAL A 364 11.69 6.47 3.55
CA VAL A 364 11.77 6.57 5.01
C VAL A 364 12.63 5.44 5.56
N LEU A 365 12.35 4.20 5.13
CA LEU A 365 13.01 3.00 5.62
C LEU A 365 14.45 2.85 5.09
N GLU A 366 14.68 3.20 3.82
CA GLU A 366 16.03 3.27 3.24
C GLU A 366 16.89 4.33 3.97
N GLY A 367 16.30 5.48 4.30
CA GLY A 367 16.95 6.52 5.09
C GLY A 367 17.49 5.99 6.42
N ALA A 368 16.67 5.20 7.13
CA ALA A 368 17.01 4.68 8.44
C ALA A 368 18.09 3.59 8.38
N LEU A 369 18.01 2.68 7.41
CA LEU A 369 19.02 1.63 7.21
C LEU A 369 20.36 2.21 6.73
N LYS A 370 20.36 3.16 5.77
CA LYS A 370 21.57 3.86 5.33
C LYS A 370 22.15 4.78 6.41
N GLY A 371 21.30 5.42 7.20
CA GLY A 371 21.72 6.21 8.36
C GLY A 371 22.43 5.32 9.38
N SER A 372 21.86 4.15 9.68
CA SER A 372 22.44 3.15 10.59
C SER A 372 23.79 2.65 10.09
N GLU A 373 23.91 2.30 8.80
CA GLU A 373 25.20 1.93 8.19
C GLU A 373 26.23 3.06 8.25
N LYS A 374 25.89 4.28 7.84
CA LYS A 374 26.80 5.44 7.88
C LYS A 374 27.28 5.70 9.31
N ALA A 375 26.39 5.58 10.29
CA ALA A 375 26.69 5.76 11.70
C ALA A 375 27.64 4.64 12.19
N VAL A 376 27.27 3.37 12.01
CA VAL A 376 28.12 2.21 12.34
C VAL A 376 29.50 2.33 11.71
N LYS A 377 29.61 2.66 10.42
CA LYS A 377 30.89 2.72 9.70
C LYS A 377 31.79 3.84 10.21
N LYS A 378 31.22 5.00 10.58
CA LYS A 378 31.96 6.07 11.26
C LYS A 378 32.36 5.67 12.68
N VAL A 379 31.49 5.03 13.43
CA VAL A 379 31.71 4.66 14.84
C VAL A 379 32.71 3.51 14.96
N VAL A 380 32.64 2.50 14.10
CA VAL A 380 33.67 1.46 13.94
C VAL A 380 35.00 2.11 13.58
N LYS A 381 35.06 2.98 12.56
CA LYS A 381 36.30 3.71 12.24
C LYS A 381 36.80 4.54 13.44
N HIS A 382 35.90 5.06 14.25
CA HIS A 382 36.26 5.85 15.42
C HIS A 382 36.81 4.99 16.57
N LEU A 383 36.24 3.81 16.81
CA LEU A 383 36.63 2.90 17.89
C LEU A 383 37.81 1.98 17.51
N ALA A 384 37.92 1.58 16.24
CA ALA A 384 38.96 0.68 15.73
C ALA A 384 40.23 1.43 15.30
N GLU A 385 40.08 2.59 14.66
CA GLU A 385 41.19 3.42 14.14
C GLU A 385 41.32 4.72 14.96
N THR A 386 40.36 5.64 14.86
CA THR A 386 40.56 7.06 15.21
C THR A 386 40.89 7.30 16.68
N VAL A 387 40.18 6.66 17.63
CA VAL A 387 40.48 6.79 19.06
C VAL A 387 41.74 6.02 19.43
N PRO A 388 41.91 4.73 19.08
CA PRO A 388 43.20 4.05 19.28
C PRO A 388 44.40 4.82 18.72
N ASP A 389 44.28 5.40 17.53
CA ASP A 389 45.33 6.23 16.94
C ASP A 389 45.40 7.64 17.54
N ARG A 390 44.34 8.23 18.11
CA ARG A 390 44.43 9.49 18.90
C ARG A 390 45.01 9.27 20.30
N VAL A 391 44.74 8.13 20.93
CA VAL A 391 45.34 7.71 22.22
C VAL A 391 46.80 7.37 22.02
N LYS A 392 47.11 6.54 21.01
CA LYS A 392 48.47 6.27 20.58
C LYS A 392 49.14 7.53 20.04
N ALA A 393 48.44 8.46 19.37
CA ALA A 393 49.03 9.74 18.95
C ALA A 393 49.33 10.64 20.14
N THR A 394 48.45 10.74 21.15
CA THR A 394 48.72 11.53 22.36
C THR A 394 49.93 10.96 23.12
N SER A 395 49.99 9.63 23.27
CA SER A 395 51.19 8.94 23.77
C SER A 395 52.40 9.22 22.88
N ARG A 396 52.29 9.06 21.55
CA ARG A 396 53.33 9.31 20.52
C ARG A 396 53.69 10.79 20.33
N LEU A 397 52.92 11.74 20.84
CA LEU A 397 53.16 13.19 20.72
C LEU A 397 53.89 13.71 21.95
N HIS A 398 53.63 13.12 23.13
CA HIS A 398 54.62 13.12 24.21
C HIS A 398 55.92 12.39 23.78
N LYS A 399 55.83 11.26 23.05
CA LYS A 399 56.96 10.51 22.44
C LYS A 399 57.51 11.13 21.13
N GLY A 400 57.03 12.31 20.71
CA GLY A 400 57.13 12.79 19.32
C GLY A 400 57.39 14.29 19.16
N ASN A 401 57.07 15.08 20.19
CA ASN A 401 57.91 16.24 20.51
C ASN A 401 59.37 15.81 20.83
N ASP A 402 59.57 14.51 21.09
CA ASP A 402 60.85 13.81 21.23
C ASP A 402 61.45 13.33 19.88
N ILE A 403 60.66 13.34 18.78
CA ILE A 403 61.08 12.91 17.43
C ILE A 403 60.51 13.86 16.35
N ASP A 404 61.18 15.00 16.20
CA ASP A 404 60.90 16.03 15.20
C ASP A 404 61.13 15.56 13.73
N ALA A 405 60.59 16.34 12.78
CA ALA A 405 60.77 16.29 11.31
C ALA A 405 60.18 15.10 10.52
N GLY A 406 59.13 15.36 9.72
CA GLY A 406 58.36 14.33 9.00
C GLY A 406 58.09 14.46 7.48
N ARG A 407 58.21 15.65 6.85
CA ARG A 407 57.89 15.95 5.40
C ARG A 407 56.37 15.82 5.07
N ARG A 408 55.64 16.86 4.62
CA ARG A 408 55.63 17.60 3.32
C ARG A 408 55.19 16.79 2.08
N ALA A 409 54.34 17.44 1.27
CA ALA A 409 54.01 17.19 -0.16
C ALA A 409 53.11 15.97 -0.49
N ASP A 410 52.29 15.95 -1.56
CA ASP A 410 51.67 17.01 -2.40
C ASP A 410 50.55 16.42 -3.31
N SER A 411 49.54 17.24 -3.69
CA SER A 411 49.00 17.53 -5.06
C SER A 411 48.92 16.43 -6.19
N VAL A 412 48.05 16.40 -7.25
CA VAL A 412 46.87 17.18 -7.74
C VAL A 412 46.33 16.66 -9.14
N HIS A 413 45.03 16.87 -9.50
CA HIS A 413 44.41 16.97 -10.89
C HIS A 413 44.36 15.77 -11.93
N VAL A 414 43.59 15.74 -13.07
CA VAL A 414 42.23 16.25 -13.52
C VAL A 414 41.80 15.76 -14.97
N ASN A 415 40.47 15.67 -15.32
CA ASN A 415 39.76 15.73 -16.67
C ASN A 415 39.93 14.65 -17.82
N SER A 416 39.08 14.48 -18.90
CA SER A 416 37.69 14.92 -19.33
C SER A 416 37.10 14.36 -20.70
N SER A 417 35.74 14.14 -20.81
CA SER A 417 34.80 14.29 -22.01
C SER A 417 34.82 13.28 -23.24
N ARG A 418 33.91 13.18 -24.28
CA ARG A 418 32.66 13.90 -24.78
C ARG A 418 31.84 13.17 -25.95
N SER A 419 30.52 13.46 -26.15
CA SER A 419 29.64 13.32 -27.40
C SER A 419 29.33 11.93 -28.03
N GLY A 420 28.39 11.63 -28.98
CA GLY A 420 27.29 12.28 -29.81
C GLY A 420 26.96 11.41 -31.10
N ASP A 421 25.93 11.51 -32.00
CA ASP A 421 24.64 12.24 -32.23
C ASP A 421 23.88 11.70 -33.53
N GLY A 422 22.55 11.92 -33.80
CA GLY A 422 21.83 11.64 -35.12
C GLY A 422 20.32 11.18 -35.17
N SER A 423 19.53 11.37 -36.28
CA SER A 423 18.02 11.21 -36.35
C SER A 423 17.29 10.99 -37.74
N GLY A 424 15.98 10.57 -37.82
CA GLY A 424 15.00 11.01 -38.90
C GLY A 424 13.72 10.21 -39.41
N THR A 425 12.48 10.71 -39.15
CA THR A 425 11.23 10.85 -40.02
C THR A 425 10.19 9.72 -40.43
N ARG A 426 9.00 10.10 -41.01
CA ARG A 426 7.60 9.47 -41.00
C ARG A 426 6.76 9.57 -42.34
N HIS A 427 5.61 8.84 -42.50
CA HIS A 427 4.42 9.11 -43.40
C HIS A 427 3.14 8.22 -43.13
N GLY A 428 1.92 8.47 -43.70
CA GLY A 428 0.69 7.59 -43.54
C GLY A 428 -0.69 8.04 -44.16
N ALA A 429 -1.82 7.32 -43.84
CA ALA A 429 -3.29 7.54 -44.12
C ALA A 429 -3.85 7.29 -45.58
N PRO A 430 -5.19 7.21 -45.91
CA PRO A 430 -6.47 7.51 -45.19
C PRO A 430 -7.68 6.50 -45.39
N SER A 431 -8.97 6.95 -45.25
CA SER A 431 -10.22 6.12 -45.06
C SER A 431 -11.50 6.54 -45.88
N SER A 432 -12.69 5.90 -45.66
CA SER A 432 -14.02 6.31 -46.22
C SER A 432 -15.26 5.78 -45.42
N GLY A 433 -16.51 6.27 -45.68
CA GLY A 433 -17.75 5.87 -44.94
C GLY A 433 -19.11 6.26 -45.58
N ARG A 434 -20.27 5.93 -44.95
CA ARG A 434 -21.65 6.04 -45.51
C ARG A 434 -22.75 6.52 -44.49
N LYS A 435 -23.97 6.81 -44.97
CA LYS A 435 -25.12 7.50 -44.29
C LYS A 435 -26.22 6.56 -43.68
N PRO A 436 -27.15 7.06 -42.83
CA PRO A 436 -28.13 6.28 -42.04
C PRO A 436 -29.61 6.32 -42.53
N ASP A 437 -30.51 5.70 -41.73
CA ASP A 437 -31.86 5.21 -42.07
C ASP A 437 -33.08 6.16 -41.82
N PRO A 438 -34.31 5.83 -42.30
CA PRO A 438 -35.40 6.80 -42.50
C PRO A 438 -36.43 6.96 -41.35
N GLY A 439 -36.27 6.29 -40.20
CA GLY A 439 -37.35 6.13 -39.21
C GLY A 439 -37.57 7.28 -38.22
N LEU A 440 -36.57 8.16 -38.01
CA LEU A 440 -36.57 9.19 -36.97
C LEU A 440 -36.35 10.59 -37.58
N LYS A 441 -36.95 11.63 -36.99
CA LYS A 441 -36.88 13.02 -37.47
C LYS A 441 -35.72 13.81 -36.82
N ILE A 442 -34.59 13.15 -36.60
CA ILE A 442 -33.40 13.72 -35.96
C ILE A 442 -32.15 13.41 -36.80
N ASP A 443 -31.23 14.37 -36.86
CA ASP A 443 -29.91 14.15 -37.49
C ASP A 443 -29.08 13.16 -36.68
N SER A 444 -28.41 12.20 -37.35
CA SER A 444 -27.70 11.13 -36.65
C SER A 444 -26.53 11.62 -35.77
N SER A 445 -25.96 12.79 -36.05
CA SER A 445 -24.93 13.40 -35.20
C SER A 445 -25.49 14.06 -33.93
N LYS A 446 -26.80 14.36 -33.90
CA LYS A 446 -27.51 14.73 -32.66
C LYS A 446 -27.92 13.49 -31.89
N LEU A 447 -28.49 12.51 -32.59
CA LEU A 447 -28.93 11.23 -32.00
C LEU A 447 -27.77 10.47 -31.33
N SER A 448 -26.64 10.31 -32.02
CA SER A 448 -25.43 9.69 -31.45
C SER A 448 -24.93 10.43 -30.19
N ARG A 449 -25.05 11.76 -30.10
CA ARG A 449 -24.66 12.51 -28.89
C ARG A 449 -25.64 12.34 -27.72
N GLN A 450 -26.92 12.06 -27.99
CA GLN A 450 -27.91 11.74 -26.95
C GLN A 450 -27.83 10.28 -26.50
N ALA A 451 -27.46 9.38 -27.40
CA ALA A 451 -27.29 7.95 -27.13
C ALA A 451 -25.93 7.59 -26.49
N ARG A 452 -24.94 8.50 -26.52
CA ARG A 452 -23.64 8.33 -25.86
C ARG A 452 -23.77 8.35 -24.33
N GLU A 453 -23.39 7.23 -23.75
CA GLU A 453 -23.39 6.95 -22.31
C GLU A 453 -22.42 7.85 -21.55
N LEU A 454 -22.63 7.97 -20.23
CA LEU A 454 -21.78 8.77 -19.34
C LEU A 454 -20.30 8.40 -19.46
N ASP A 455 -19.97 7.11 -19.39
CA ASP A 455 -18.59 6.59 -19.40
C ASP A 455 -17.92 6.77 -20.78
N ALA A 456 -18.68 7.04 -21.84
CA ALA A 456 -18.19 7.37 -23.18
C ALA A 456 -17.90 8.87 -23.38
N LYS A 457 -18.05 9.72 -22.34
CA LYS A 457 -17.79 11.17 -22.39
C LYS A 457 -16.40 11.51 -21.83
N GLN A 458 -15.66 12.37 -22.54
CA GLN A 458 -14.40 12.91 -22.00
C GLN A 458 -14.73 14.06 -21.06
N LEU A 459 -14.77 13.77 -19.76
CA LEU A 459 -14.94 14.78 -18.72
C LEU A 459 -13.61 15.47 -18.39
N CYS A 460 -13.67 16.74 -17.97
CA CYS A 460 -12.58 17.49 -17.35
C CYS A 460 -13.16 18.58 -16.40
N GLY A 461 -12.37 19.06 -15.44
CA GLY A 461 -12.85 19.92 -14.35
C GLY A 461 -13.85 19.20 -13.43
N ASP A 462 -14.71 19.98 -12.77
CA ASP A 462 -15.88 19.50 -12.04
C ASP A 462 -17.09 19.44 -13.01
N PRO A 463 -17.68 18.26 -13.26
CA PRO A 463 -17.31 17.59 -14.51
C PRO A 463 -18.00 18.19 -15.75
N ILE A 464 -17.21 18.56 -16.76
CA ILE A 464 -17.68 19.11 -18.03
C ILE A 464 -17.31 18.16 -19.17
N ASP A 465 -18.27 17.79 -20.01
CA ASP A 465 -18.01 17.02 -21.24
C ASP A 465 -17.31 17.91 -22.29
N MET A 466 -16.02 17.66 -22.50
CA MET A 466 -15.16 18.41 -23.44
C MET A 466 -15.61 18.31 -24.92
N SER A 467 -16.57 17.45 -25.24
CA SER A 467 -17.14 17.34 -26.59
C SER A 467 -18.40 18.18 -26.82
N SER A 468 -19.08 18.60 -25.76
CA SER A 468 -20.37 19.29 -25.82
C SER A 468 -20.41 20.61 -25.03
N GLY A 469 -19.58 20.74 -23.99
CA GLY A 469 -19.60 21.83 -23.02
C GLY A 469 -20.66 21.68 -21.92
N GLN A 470 -21.36 20.54 -21.85
CA GLN A 470 -22.35 20.30 -20.80
C GLN A 470 -21.66 20.04 -19.46
N MET A 471 -22.16 20.68 -18.38
CA MET A 471 -21.89 20.23 -17.01
C MET A 471 -22.65 18.91 -16.78
N VAL A 472 -22.00 17.96 -16.13
CA VAL A 472 -22.51 16.60 -15.86
C VAL A 472 -22.19 16.22 -14.42
N LEU A 473 -23.22 15.92 -13.62
CA LEU A 473 -23.07 15.53 -12.22
C LEU A 473 -23.88 14.27 -11.91
N ALA A 474 -23.18 13.13 -11.84
CA ALA A 474 -23.73 11.87 -11.37
C ALA A 474 -23.53 11.73 -9.86
N GLN A 475 -24.59 11.35 -9.14
CA GLN A 475 -24.55 11.05 -7.70
C GLN A 475 -25.27 9.72 -7.42
N THR A 476 -24.72 8.94 -6.49
CA THR A 476 -25.32 7.67 -6.04
C THR A 476 -26.00 7.89 -4.71
N ASP A 477 -27.32 7.75 -4.67
CA ASP A 477 -28.15 8.00 -3.50
C ASP A 477 -28.25 6.78 -2.58
N VAL A 478 -28.18 5.58 -3.17
CA VAL A 478 -28.16 4.29 -2.46
C VAL A 478 -27.21 3.34 -3.18
N ALA A 479 -26.35 2.65 -2.44
CA ALA A 479 -25.55 1.53 -2.93
C ALA A 479 -25.48 0.45 -1.84
N LEU A 480 -26.11 -0.70 -2.07
CA LEU A 480 -26.11 -1.85 -1.16
C LEU A 480 -25.51 -3.08 -1.87
N PRO A 481 -24.57 -3.80 -1.23
CA PRO A 481 -23.80 -4.87 -1.88
C PRO A 481 -24.63 -6.15 -2.10
N GLY A 482 -24.33 -6.87 -3.17
CA GLY A 482 -24.91 -8.17 -3.51
C GLY A 482 -24.37 -8.67 -4.85
N VAL A 483 -24.75 -9.87 -5.28
CA VAL A 483 -24.42 -10.37 -6.64
C VAL A 483 -25.07 -9.46 -7.69
N LEU A 484 -26.34 -9.14 -7.50
CA LEU A 484 -26.97 -7.95 -8.05
C LEU A 484 -26.89 -6.86 -6.96
N PRO A 485 -26.04 -5.83 -7.09
CA PRO A 485 -26.00 -4.73 -6.12
C PRO A 485 -27.22 -3.81 -6.30
N LEU A 486 -27.88 -3.42 -5.21
CA LEU A 486 -28.94 -2.42 -5.29
C LEU A 486 -28.31 -1.03 -5.34
N ILE A 487 -28.33 -0.43 -6.52
CA ILE A 487 -27.84 0.93 -6.78
C ILE A 487 -29.02 1.80 -7.20
N LEU A 488 -29.13 2.98 -6.60
CA LEU A 488 -29.99 4.07 -7.06
C LEU A 488 -29.10 5.28 -7.34
N ARG A 489 -29.13 5.78 -8.58
CA ARG A 489 -28.32 6.88 -9.08
C ARG A 489 -29.22 7.98 -9.64
N ARG A 490 -28.75 9.23 -9.54
CA ARG A 490 -29.30 10.40 -10.22
C ARG A 490 -28.19 11.16 -10.96
N THR A 491 -28.50 11.70 -12.14
CA THR A 491 -27.52 12.34 -13.03
C THR A 491 -28.07 13.65 -13.61
N HIS A 492 -27.45 14.79 -13.29
CA HIS A 492 -27.75 16.06 -13.95
C HIS A 492 -26.91 16.21 -15.20
N LEU A 493 -27.51 16.80 -16.26
CA LEU A 493 -26.76 17.34 -17.39
C LEU A 493 -27.36 18.71 -17.75
N SER A 494 -26.53 19.71 -18.04
CA SER A 494 -26.94 21.10 -18.32
C SER A 494 -27.71 21.33 -19.64
N GLY A 495 -28.32 20.28 -20.18
CA GLY A 495 -29.26 20.29 -21.31
C GLY A 495 -30.25 19.11 -21.31
N TYR A 496 -30.38 18.40 -20.18
CA TYR A 496 -31.39 17.36 -19.99
C TYR A 496 -32.71 17.99 -19.52
N ALA A 497 -33.83 17.53 -20.06
CA ALA A 497 -35.16 18.09 -19.81
C ALA A 497 -36.25 16.99 -19.71
N ALA A 498 -35.85 15.78 -19.33
CA ALA A 498 -36.71 14.59 -19.27
C ALA A 498 -36.76 13.97 -17.86
N GLY A 499 -36.35 14.71 -16.83
CA GLY A 499 -36.52 14.32 -15.43
C GLY A 499 -37.94 14.57 -14.92
N ARG A 500 -38.32 13.89 -13.85
CA ARG A 500 -39.57 14.15 -13.11
C ARG A 500 -39.33 14.12 -11.60
N PHE A 501 -38.87 12.99 -11.08
CA PHE A 501 -38.92 12.69 -9.64
C PHE A 501 -37.89 13.49 -8.83
N PHE A 502 -36.75 13.84 -9.44
CA PHE A 502 -35.72 14.72 -8.88
C PHE A 502 -35.69 16.12 -9.54
N GLY A 503 -36.81 16.53 -10.16
CA GLY A 503 -36.89 17.77 -10.94
C GLY A 503 -36.54 17.58 -12.43
N PRO A 504 -36.70 18.62 -13.27
CA PRO A 504 -36.78 18.48 -14.72
C PRO A 504 -35.45 18.12 -15.42
N SER A 505 -34.32 18.50 -14.82
CA SER A 505 -32.98 18.35 -15.40
C SER A 505 -32.13 17.24 -14.78
N TRP A 506 -32.74 16.37 -13.96
CA TRP A 506 -32.12 15.17 -13.39
C TRP A 506 -32.68 13.90 -14.04
N ALA A 507 -31.81 13.04 -14.55
CA ALA A 507 -32.13 11.63 -14.80
C ALA A 507 -31.97 10.84 -13.49
N SER A 508 -32.62 9.68 -13.38
CA SER A 508 -32.38 8.74 -12.27
C SER A 508 -32.85 7.33 -12.59
N THR A 509 -32.43 6.35 -11.79
CA THR A 509 -32.96 4.96 -11.81
C THR A 509 -34.48 4.93 -11.59
N LEU A 510 -35.03 5.91 -10.86
CA LEU A 510 -36.48 6.02 -10.60
C LEU A 510 -37.25 6.68 -11.76
N ASP A 511 -36.61 7.59 -12.50
CA ASP A 511 -37.13 8.26 -13.70
C ASP A 511 -37.06 7.40 -14.98
N GLU A 512 -36.38 6.26 -14.92
CA GLU A 512 -36.09 5.39 -16.06
C GLU A 512 -37.37 4.82 -16.69
N ARG A 513 -37.52 5.04 -18.01
CA ARG A 513 -38.76 4.75 -18.74
C ARG A 513 -38.56 4.72 -20.24
N ILE A 514 -39.49 4.05 -20.94
CA ILE A 514 -39.65 4.13 -22.39
C ILE A 514 -40.89 4.96 -22.72
N GLN A 515 -40.73 6.06 -23.46
CA GLN A 515 -41.81 6.99 -23.80
C GLN A 515 -41.82 7.32 -25.29
N ARG A 516 -43.00 7.52 -25.89
CA ARG A 516 -43.12 8.00 -27.28
C ARG A 516 -42.76 9.48 -27.36
N ASP A 517 -42.01 9.85 -28.40
CA ASP A 517 -41.78 11.26 -28.78
C ASP A 517 -42.55 11.57 -30.08
N ASP A 518 -43.48 12.53 -30.04
CA ASP A 518 -44.28 12.93 -31.20
C ASP A 518 -43.58 13.94 -32.14
N ALA A 519 -42.58 14.67 -31.63
CA ALA A 519 -41.81 15.64 -32.39
C ALA A 519 -40.68 14.96 -33.20
N LEU A 520 -39.85 14.15 -32.52
CA LEU A 520 -38.75 13.38 -33.10
C LEU A 520 -39.21 12.07 -33.73
N GLY A 521 -40.33 11.50 -33.26
CA GLY A 521 -40.80 10.19 -33.66
C GLY A 521 -40.12 9.05 -32.89
N GLY A 522 -40.68 7.85 -33.03
CA GLY A 522 -40.22 6.65 -32.34
C GLY A 522 -40.53 6.63 -30.85
N TYR A 523 -39.85 5.73 -30.15
CA TYR A 523 -39.92 5.54 -28.70
C TYR A 523 -38.53 5.69 -28.11
N TRP A 524 -38.41 6.42 -27.01
CA TRP A 524 -37.15 6.80 -26.39
C TRP A 524 -37.07 6.19 -25.00
N TRP A 525 -36.05 5.39 -24.76
CA TRP A 525 -35.68 4.91 -23.43
C TRP A 525 -34.75 5.95 -22.80
N HIS A 526 -35.25 6.68 -21.80
CA HIS A 526 -34.45 7.60 -20.99
C HIS A 526 -33.81 6.81 -19.85
N ARG A 527 -32.48 6.87 -19.71
CA ARG A 527 -31.69 6.05 -18.78
C ARG A 527 -31.15 6.86 -17.60
N GLU A 528 -30.78 6.16 -16.52
CA GLU A 528 -30.29 6.76 -15.27
C GLU A 528 -28.99 7.58 -15.39
N ASP A 529 -28.20 7.34 -16.43
CA ASP A 529 -26.99 8.11 -16.77
C ASP A 529 -27.28 9.40 -17.58
N GLY A 530 -28.56 9.64 -17.90
CA GLY A 530 -29.03 10.77 -18.69
C GLY A 530 -28.85 10.64 -20.21
N SER A 531 -28.34 9.50 -20.69
CA SER A 531 -28.41 9.14 -22.11
C SER A 531 -29.83 8.68 -22.50
N ALA A 532 -30.12 8.65 -23.81
CA ALA A 532 -31.38 8.13 -24.30
C ALA A 532 -31.22 7.32 -25.60
N LEU A 533 -31.76 6.10 -25.63
CA LEU A 533 -31.78 5.23 -26.82
C LEU A 533 -33.11 5.36 -27.56
N ALA A 534 -33.05 5.64 -28.86
CA ALA A 534 -34.23 5.79 -29.72
C ALA A 534 -34.52 4.53 -30.54
N TYR A 535 -35.75 4.05 -30.45
CA TYR A 535 -36.31 2.91 -31.18
C TYR A 535 -37.31 3.41 -32.23
N PRO A 536 -37.15 3.08 -33.54
CA PRO A 536 -38.04 3.59 -34.59
C PRO A 536 -39.52 3.17 -34.46
N ARG A 537 -39.80 2.08 -33.74
CA ARG A 537 -41.14 1.54 -33.46
C ARG A 537 -41.13 0.75 -32.14
N MET A 538 -42.30 0.39 -31.64
CA MET A 538 -42.43 -0.70 -30.66
C MET A 538 -42.33 -2.06 -31.36
N PRO A 539 -41.98 -3.14 -30.64
CA PRO A 539 -42.15 -4.51 -31.15
C PRO A 539 -43.63 -4.80 -31.40
N ASP A 540 -43.96 -5.57 -32.44
CA ASP A 540 -45.36 -5.83 -32.82
C ASP A 540 -45.96 -7.08 -32.13
N LEU A 541 -45.10 -8.03 -31.74
CA LEU A 541 -45.45 -9.32 -31.12
C LEU A 541 -44.34 -9.78 -30.16
N PRO A 542 -44.62 -10.72 -29.23
CA PRO A 542 -43.57 -11.36 -28.44
C PRO A 542 -42.51 -12.04 -29.32
N GLY A 543 -41.24 -11.82 -28.98
CA GLY A 543 -40.09 -12.30 -29.77
C GLY A 543 -39.67 -11.42 -30.95
N ASP A 544 -40.42 -10.38 -31.30
CA ASP A 544 -39.94 -9.32 -32.19
C ASP A 544 -38.86 -8.47 -31.49
N ARG A 545 -37.77 -8.16 -32.18
CA ARG A 545 -36.60 -7.44 -31.66
C ARG A 545 -36.41 -6.13 -32.43
N VAL A 546 -36.59 -5.00 -31.75
CA VAL A 546 -36.36 -3.67 -32.31
C VAL A 546 -35.05 -3.11 -31.77
N GLY A 547 -34.04 -2.93 -32.63
CA GLY A 547 -32.77 -2.32 -32.25
C GLY A 547 -32.88 -0.80 -32.03
N SER A 548 -31.98 -0.28 -31.20
CA SER A 548 -31.69 1.16 -31.10
C SER A 548 -31.09 1.69 -32.41
N ALA A 549 -31.33 2.97 -32.72
CA ALA A 549 -30.90 3.57 -33.99
C ALA A 549 -29.42 4.02 -34.03
N GLU A 550 -28.88 4.50 -32.89
CA GLU A 550 -27.46 4.77 -32.64
C GLU A 550 -27.16 4.49 -31.15
N GLY A 551 -25.88 4.44 -30.76
CA GLY A 551 -25.43 4.12 -29.39
C GLY A 551 -25.39 2.61 -29.11
N ALA A 552 -25.54 2.24 -27.83
CA ALA A 552 -25.54 0.86 -27.38
C ALA A 552 -26.67 0.04 -28.02
N ARG A 553 -26.33 -1.17 -28.49
CA ARG A 553 -27.17 -2.01 -29.38
C ARG A 553 -28.22 -2.85 -28.64
N LEU A 554 -28.85 -2.28 -27.62
CA LEU A 554 -29.76 -2.99 -26.71
C LEU A 554 -31.16 -3.15 -27.34
N PRO A 555 -31.63 -4.37 -27.66
CA PRO A 555 -32.88 -4.57 -28.40
C PRO A 555 -34.11 -4.53 -27.49
N LEU A 556 -35.13 -3.77 -27.89
CA LEU A 556 -36.44 -3.75 -27.25
C LEU A 556 -37.29 -4.94 -27.72
N THR A 557 -37.98 -5.60 -26.77
CA THR A 557 -38.76 -6.83 -26.98
C THR A 557 -40.04 -6.84 -26.14
N TYR A 558 -40.99 -7.73 -26.49
CA TYR A 558 -42.13 -8.08 -25.63
C TYR A 558 -42.00 -9.49 -25.06
N VAL A 559 -42.31 -9.63 -23.76
CA VAL A 559 -42.48 -10.91 -23.06
C VAL A 559 -43.90 -11.01 -22.49
N SER A 560 -44.48 -12.21 -22.51
CA SER A 560 -45.82 -12.48 -21.97
C SER A 560 -45.76 -12.74 -20.46
N ARG A 561 -46.56 -12.01 -19.67
CA ARG A 561 -46.65 -12.14 -18.21
C ARG A 561 -48.11 -12.41 -17.82
N GLY A 562 -48.46 -13.69 -17.70
CA GLY A 562 -49.83 -14.12 -17.42
C GLY A 562 -50.78 -13.82 -18.57
N SER A 563 -51.63 -12.79 -18.41
CA SER A 563 -52.54 -12.29 -19.45
C SER A 563 -52.14 -10.91 -20.01
N GLY A 564 -50.98 -10.38 -19.61
CA GLY A 564 -50.45 -9.09 -20.08
C GLY A 564 -49.12 -9.25 -20.83
N TYR A 565 -48.62 -8.13 -21.35
CA TYR A 565 -47.31 -8.03 -22.01
C TYR A 565 -46.44 -7.01 -21.28
N VAL A 566 -45.19 -7.36 -21.07
CA VAL A 566 -44.16 -6.50 -20.46
C VAL A 566 -43.10 -6.22 -21.52
N LEU A 567 -42.66 -4.97 -21.60
CA LEU A 567 -41.51 -4.62 -22.45
C LEU A 567 -40.23 -4.99 -21.73
N THR A 568 -39.31 -5.63 -22.46
CA THR A 568 -38.03 -6.08 -21.92
C THR A 568 -36.88 -5.60 -22.78
N VAL A 569 -35.81 -5.18 -22.13
CA VAL A 569 -34.49 -4.96 -22.74
C VAL A 569 -33.50 -5.86 -22.02
N GLU A 570 -32.92 -6.79 -22.77
CA GLU A 570 -31.85 -7.68 -22.32
C GLU A 570 -30.52 -7.04 -22.73
N ASP A 571 -29.64 -6.74 -21.77
CA ASP A 571 -28.25 -6.39 -22.04
C ASP A 571 -27.41 -7.69 -22.13
N PRO A 572 -26.91 -8.04 -23.32
CA PRO A 572 -26.19 -9.29 -23.50
C PRO A 572 -24.75 -9.22 -22.98
N TYR A 573 -24.23 -8.04 -22.61
CA TYR A 573 -22.90 -7.89 -22.02
C TYR A 573 -22.99 -8.08 -20.51
N SER A 574 -23.66 -7.15 -19.80
CA SER A 574 -23.81 -7.24 -18.33
C SER A 574 -24.71 -8.41 -17.89
N GLY A 575 -25.58 -8.91 -18.75
CA GLY A 575 -26.57 -9.95 -18.41
C GLY A 575 -27.78 -9.43 -17.65
N LEU A 576 -27.94 -8.10 -17.53
CA LEU A 576 -29.09 -7.49 -16.88
C LEU A 576 -30.29 -7.40 -17.83
N THR A 577 -31.44 -7.89 -17.39
CA THR A 577 -32.73 -7.70 -18.05
C THR A 577 -33.53 -6.64 -17.34
N ARG A 578 -33.92 -5.58 -18.05
CA ARG A 578 -34.75 -4.47 -17.55
C ARG A 578 -36.18 -4.62 -18.04
N GLN A 579 -37.13 -4.51 -17.13
CA GLN A 579 -38.55 -4.80 -17.32
C GLN A 579 -39.39 -3.52 -17.17
N PHE A 580 -40.23 -3.23 -18.16
CA PHE A 580 -41.03 -2.01 -18.24
C PHE A 580 -42.52 -2.32 -18.41
N GLU A 581 -43.35 -1.74 -17.55
CA GLU A 581 -44.81 -1.88 -17.60
C GLU A 581 -45.49 -0.52 -17.88
N ALA A 582 -46.60 -0.54 -18.62
CA ALA A 582 -47.29 0.68 -19.03
C ALA A 582 -48.03 1.34 -17.85
N GLY A 583 -47.85 2.65 -17.67
CA GLY A 583 -48.68 3.42 -16.75
C GLY A 583 -50.17 3.38 -17.14
N THR A 584 -51.07 3.59 -16.17
CA THR A 584 -52.52 3.46 -16.38
C THR A 584 -53.09 4.45 -17.41
N ALA A 585 -52.45 5.62 -17.55
CA ALA A 585 -52.79 6.64 -18.53
C ALA A 585 -52.62 6.14 -19.97
N ARG A 586 -53.69 6.23 -20.77
CA ARG A 586 -53.73 5.68 -22.14
C ARG A 586 -52.75 6.39 -23.08
N GLY A 587 -51.61 5.75 -23.36
CA GLY A 587 -50.51 6.33 -24.14
C GLY A 587 -49.43 7.01 -23.31
N GLY A 588 -49.43 6.80 -21.99
CA GLY A 588 -48.37 7.22 -21.08
C GLY A 588 -47.04 6.46 -21.27
N PRO A 589 -46.04 6.75 -20.42
CA PRO A 589 -44.76 6.05 -20.44
C PRO A 589 -44.87 4.60 -19.96
N TRP A 590 -43.89 3.80 -20.35
CA TRP A 590 -43.62 2.48 -19.78
C TRP A 590 -42.50 2.64 -18.75
N TRP A 591 -42.84 2.47 -17.47
CA TRP A 591 -41.94 2.72 -16.34
C TRP A 591 -41.07 1.50 -16.04
N LEU A 592 -39.82 1.71 -15.64
CA LEU A 592 -38.99 0.64 -15.08
C LEU A 592 -39.66 0.10 -13.80
N VAL A 593 -39.98 -1.20 -13.81
CA VAL A 593 -40.56 -1.94 -12.68
C VAL A 593 -39.67 -3.09 -12.20
N GLY A 594 -38.67 -3.50 -12.98
CA GLY A 594 -37.76 -4.59 -12.61
C GLY A 594 -36.40 -4.51 -13.29
N ILE A 595 -35.35 -4.86 -12.54
CA ILE A 595 -34.02 -5.23 -13.04
C ILE A 595 -33.75 -6.65 -12.55
N GLU A 596 -33.37 -7.57 -13.42
CA GLU A 596 -33.15 -8.99 -13.11
C GLU A 596 -31.82 -9.46 -13.74
N ASP A 597 -31.02 -10.25 -13.02
CA ASP A 597 -29.78 -10.82 -13.56
C ASP A 597 -29.98 -12.24 -14.12
N ARG A 598 -28.94 -12.79 -14.77
CA ARG A 598 -28.95 -14.15 -15.34
C ARG A 598 -29.19 -15.27 -14.30
N ASN A 599 -29.08 -14.99 -13.00
CA ASN A 599 -29.34 -15.92 -11.91
C ASN A 599 -30.75 -15.79 -11.31
N GLY A 600 -31.53 -14.77 -11.70
CA GLY A 600 -32.85 -14.49 -11.13
C GLY A 600 -32.78 -13.71 -9.80
N ASN A 601 -31.65 -13.08 -9.48
CA ASN A 601 -31.65 -11.99 -8.51
C ASN A 601 -32.40 -10.81 -9.12
N TYR A 602 -33.22 -10.10 -8.35
CA TYR A 602 -34.08 -9.04 -8.87
C TYR A 602 -34.16 -7.82 -7.95
N ILE A 603 -34.26 -6.65 -8.57
CA ILE A 603 -34.66 -5.39 -7.97
C ILE A 603 -36.02 -5.02 -8.57
N SER A 604 -37.09 -4.97 -7.78
CA SER A 604 -38.43 -4.57 -8.23
C SER A 604 -38.80 -3.18 -7.70
N LEU A 605 -39.34 -2.32 -8.56
CA LEU A 605 -39.79 -0.97 -8.24
C LEU A 605 -41.32 -0.94 -8.18
N GLU A 606 -41.88 -0.91 -6.97
CA GLU A 606 -43.31 -0.74 -6.74
C GLU A 606 -43.71 0.72 -7.02
N ARG A 607 -44.81 0.91 -7.76
CA ARG A 607 -45.33 2.21 -8.19
C ARG A 607 -46.85 2.29 -8.01
N ASP A 608 -47.38 3.51 -7.95
CA ASP A 608 -48.83 3.77 -7.94
C ASP A 608 -49.45 3.80 -9.36
N GLU A 609 -50.73 4.19 -9.45
CA GLU A 609 -51.47 4.25 -10.71
C GLU A 609 -50.96 5.33 -11.70
N ASP A 610 -50.34 6.41 -11.21
CA ASP A 610 -49.69 7.45 -12.04
C ASP A 610 -48.25 7.07 -12.42
N GLY A 611 -47.63 6.16 -11.65
CA GLY A 611 -46.28 5.63 -11.83
C GLY A 611 -45.23 6.20 -10.86
N VAL A 612 -45.67 6.87 -9.79
CA VAL A 612 -44.81 7.39 -8.73
C VAL A 612 -44.16 6.23 -7.98
N PRO A 613 -42.82 6.22 -7.77
CA PRO A 613 -42.16 5.18 -7.00
C PRO A 613 -42.57 5.20 -5.51
N LEU A 614 -42.86 4.03 -4.95
CA LEU A 614 -43.27 3.84 -3.56
C LEU A 614 -42.25 3.01 -2.76
N THR A 615 -41.81 1.89 -3.34
CA THR A 615 -40.85 0.97 -2.72
C THR A 615 -39.89 0.42 -3.77
N VAL A 616 -38.61 0.27 -3.44
CA VAL A 616 -37.66 -0.56 -4.18
C VAL A 616 -37.33 -1.77 -3.32
N ILE A 617 -37.50 -2.98 -3.84
CA ILE A 617 -37.31 -4.25 -3.12
C ILE A 617 -36.24 -5.08 -3.85
N HIS A 618 -35.26 -5.58 -3.11
CA HIS A 618 -34.22 -6.49 -3.62
C HIS A 618 -34.47 -7.94 -3.20
N SER A 619 -34.18 -8.91 -4.07
CA SER A 619 -34.19 -10.34 -3.76
C SER A 619 -33.28 -10.71 -2.58
N GLY A 620 -32.19 -9.95 -2.37
CA GLY A 620 -31.30 -10.08 -1.21
C GLY A 620 -31.88 -9.62 0.13
N GLY A 621 -33.10 -9.06 0.15
CA GLY A 621 -33.84 -8.68 1.35
C GLY A 621 -33.91 -7.17 1.61
N TYR A 622 -33.13 -6.35 0.91
CA TYR A 622 -33.18 -4.89 1.05
C TYR A 622 -34.53 -4.31 0.61
N ARG A 623 -35.00 -3.29 1.33
CA ARG A 623 -36.22 -2.55 1.01
C ARG A 623 -35.99 -1.06 1.24
N ILE A 624 -36.14 -0.26 0.18
CA ILE A 624 -36.07 1.20 0.23
C ILE A 624 -37.48 1.76 0.06
N ARG A 625 -38.02 2.44 1.07
CA ARG A 625 -39.24 3.25 0.90
C ARG A 625 -38.88 4.59 0.28
N VAL A 626 -39.71 5.03 -0.66
CA VAL A 626 -39.58 6.32 -1.35
C VAL A 626 -40.70 7.23 -0.87
N ASP A 627 -40.34 8.33 -0.21
CA ASP A 627 -41.29 9.37 0.20
C ASP A 627 -41.37 10.43 -0.91
N HIS A 628 -42.56 11.02 -1.09
CA HIS A 628 -42.82 12.06 -2.07
C HIS A 628 -43.64 13.22 -1.49
N ASP A 629 -43.78 14.31 -2.24
CA ASP A 629 -44.68 15.43 -1.92
C ASP A 629 -45.99 15.42 -2.77
N ASP A 630 -46.87 16.39 -2.51
CA ASP A 630 -48.14 16.59 -3.24
C ASP A 630 -47.95 16.85 -4.76
N GLN A 631 -46.71 17.03 -5.22
CA GLN A 631 -46.32 17.27 -6.61
C GLN A 631 -45.58 16.06 -7.21
N GLN A 632 -45.63 14.91 -6.52
CA GLN A 632 -45.03 13.62 -6.90
C GLN A 632 -43.49 13.66 -6.98
N ARG A 633 -42.83 14.66 -6.39
CA ARG A 633 -41.36 14.75 -6.34
C ARG A 633 -40.83 13.96 -5.15
N VAL A 634 -39.70 13.26 -5.31
CA VAL A 634 -39.12 12.43 -4.23
C VAL A 634 -38.51 13.31 -3.16
N THR A 635 -38.90 13.11 -1.91
CA THR A 635 -38.47 13.92 -0.74
C THR A 635 -37.56 13.16 0.22
N ALA A 636 -37.63 11.82 0.26
CA ALA A 636 -36.68 11.00 1.02
C ALA A 636 -36.59 9.54 0.53
N LEU A 637 -35.45 8.90 0.82
CA LEU A 637 -35.22 7.47 0.65
C LEU A 637 -34.90 6.85 2.01
N TRP A 638 -35.59 5.76 2.38
CA TRP A 638 -35.45 5.11 3.68
C TRP A 638 -35.19 3.60 3.56
N ALA A 639 -34.09 3.11 4.12
CA ALA A 639 -33.91 1.67 4.33
C ALA A 639 -34.87 1.19 5.42
N LEU A 640 -35.75 0.25 5.07
CA LEU A 640 -36.61 -0.46 6.01
C LEU A 640 -35.83 -1.64 6.61
N THR A 641 -35.27 -1.44 7.80
CA THR A 641 -34.56 -2.47 8.56
C THR A 641 -35.50 -3.20 9.53
N ASP A 642 -35.05 -4.32 10.13
CA ASP A 642 -35.77 -5.00 11.23
C ASP A 642 -35.89 -4.12 12.51
N GLY A 643 -35.14 -3.02 12.59
CA GLY A 643 -35.22 -2.02 13.65
C GLY A 643 -36.10 -0.84 13.26
N ALA A 644 -35.58 0.38 13.47
CA ALA A 644 -36.20 1.59 12.92
C ALA A 644 -35.83 1.75 11.42
N PRO A 645 -36.69 2.37 10.60
CA PRO A 645 -36.31 2.84 9.28
C PRO A 645 -35.16 3.85 9.37
N VAL A 646 -34.15 3.70 8.52
CA VAL A 646 -32.98 4.60 8.45
C VAL A 646 -33.11 5.44 7.18
N ARG A 647 -33.21 6.76 7.33
CA ARG A 647 -33.22 7.69 6.19
C ARG A 647 -31.83 7.74 5.57
N LEU A 648 -31.72 7.42 4.29
CA LEU A 648 -30.46 7.41 3.55
C LEU A 648 -30.21 8.77 2.92
N ARG A 649 -31.23 9.34 2.27
CA ARG A 649 -31.19 10.67 1.65
C ARG A 649 -32.50 11.41 1.90
N ALA A 650 -32.44 12.73 1.99
CA ALA A 650 -33.58 13.64 1.87
C ALA A 650 -33.32 14.66 0.77
N PHE A 651 -34.40 15.19 0.19
CA PHE A 651 -34.40 15.97 -1.04
C PHE A 651 -35.34 17.16 -0.87
N GLY A 652 -34.79 18.37 -0.93
CA GLY A 652 -35.51 19.64 -0.98
C GLY A 652 -35.69 20.09 -2.44
N HIS A 653 -36.84 20.68 -2.73
CA HIS A 653 -37.17 21.18 -4.06
C HIS A 653 -37.78 22.57 -3.96
N ASP A 654 -37.35 23.46 -4.85
CA ASP A 654 -37.95 24.79 -4.99
C ASP A 654 -39.44 24.68 -5.35
N ALA A 655 -40.25 25.55 -4.74
CA ALA A 655 -41.71 25.52 -4.83
C ALA A 655 -42.26 26.13 -6.13
N GLU A 656 -41.49 26.97 -6.83
CA GLU A 656 -41.93 27.61 -8.07
C GLU A 656 -41.43 26.89 -9.34
N THR A 657 -40.19 26.42 -9.34
CA THR A 657 -39.51 25.84 -10.51
C THR A 657 -39.41 24.32 -10.51
N GLY A 658 -39.58 23.67 -9.36
CA GLY A 658 -39.41 22.22 -9.24
C GLY A 658 -37.97 21.72 -9.41
N ASN A 659 -36.98 22.60 -9.25
CA ASN A 659 -35.58 22.22 -9.19
C ASN A 659 -35.23 21.67 -7.80
N LEU A 660 -34.42 20.61 -7.75
CA LEU A 660 -33.87 20.04 -6.51
C LEU A 660 -32.78 20.96 -5.93
N ASP A 661 -33.10 21.75 -4.91
CA ASP A 661 -32.24 22.81 -4.36
C ASP A 661 -31.44 22.37 -3.12
N GLU A 662 -31.83 21.27 -2.46
CA GLU A 662 -31.12 20.69 -1.32
C GLU A 662 -31.11 19.16 -1.40
N VAL A 663 -29.98 18.53 -1.06
CA VAL A 663 -29.88 17.10 -0.75
C VAL A 663 -29.24 16.95 0.61
N ARG A 664 -29.83 16.15 1.49
CA ARG A 664 -29.23 15.75 2.77
C ARG A 664 -28.84 14.29 2.75
N ASN A 665 -27.66 14.00 3.27
CA ASN A 665 -27.24 12.63 3.56
C ASN A 665 -27.88 12.11 4.87
N ALA A 666 -27.56 10.88 5.25
CA ALA A 666 -28.14 10.21 6.40
C ALA A 666 -27.75 10.85 7.74
N VAL A 667 -26.67 11.65 7.77
CA VAL A 667 -26.24 12.45 8.93
C VAL A 667 -26.72 13.92 8.88
N ASP A 668 -27.76 14.20 8.07
CA ASP A 668 -28.41 15.52 7.87
C ASP A 668 -27.54 16.62 7.24
N ALA A 669 -26.33 16.29 6.78
CA ALA A 669 -25.43 17.23 6.11
C ALA A 669 -25.98 17.62 4.73
N PRO A 670 -26.19 18.92 4.44
CA PRO A 670 -26.80 19.37 3.20
C PRO A 670 -25.78 19.76 2.11
N THR A 671 -25.91 19.17 0.92
CA THR A 671 -25.45 19.80 -0.33
C THR A 671 -26.58 20.66 -0.89
N ARG A 672 -26.31 21.89 -1.30
CA ARG A 672 -27.26 22.82 -1.95
C ARG A 672 -26.92 23.01 -3.41
N PHE A 673 -27.94 23.25 -4.24
CA PHE A 673 -27.80 23.52 -5.66
C PHE A 673 -28.49 24.83 -6.04
N THR A 674 -27.83 25.64 -6.88
CA THR A 674 -28.41 26.83 -7.50
C THR A 674 -28.69 26.56 -8.99
N TYR A 675 -29.70 27.23 -9.54
CA TYR A 675 -30.14 27.02 -10.92
C TYR A 675 -30.42 28.33 -11.65
N ASP A 676 -30.44 28.27 -12.98
CA ASP A 676 -31.02 29.31 -13.83
C ASP A 676 -32.42 28.95 -14.35
N SER A 677 -33.02 29.87 -15.12
CA SER A 677 -34.33 29.69 -15.74
C SER A 677 -34.37 28.66 -16.88
N ALA A 678 -33.27 27.97 -17.16
CA ALA A 678 -33.20 26.82 -18.06
C ALA A 678 -32.98 25.50 -17.29
N HIS A 679 -33.12 25.54 -15.95
CA HIS A 679 -32.94 24.40 -15.04
C HIS A 679 -31.51 23.80 -15.06
N ARG A 680 -30.51 24.57 -15.50
CA ARG A 680 -29.08 24.18 -15.44
C ARG A 680 -28.54 24.48 -14.05
N VAL A 681 -27.77 23.56 -13.46
CA VAL A 681 -27.07 23.84 -12.19
C VAL A 681 -26.05 24.96 -12.42
N THR A 682 -26.25 26.11 -11.77
CA THR A 682 -25.32 27.26 -11.81
C THR A 682 -24.28 27.23 -10.70
N GLY A 683 -24.43 26.33 -9.72
CA GLY A 683 -23.44 26.05 -8.70
C GLY A 683 -23.94 25.12 -7.61
N TRP A 684 -23.02 24.66 -6.76
CA TRP A 684 -23.31 23.88 -5.57
C TRP A 684 -22.59 24.44 -4.33
N ARG A 685 -23.11 24.13 -3.14
CA ARG A 685 -22.48 24.39 -1.84
C ARG A 685 -22.59 23.16 -0.95
N ASP A 686 -21.50 22.73 -0.33
CA ASP A 686 -21.48 21.57 0.57
C ASP A 686 -21.83 21.94 2.02
N SER A 687 -21.76 20.98 2.96
CA SER A 687 -22.00 21.22 4.39
C SER A 687 -20.81 21.80 5.16
N ASN A 688 -19.63 21.84 4.53
CA ASN A 688 -18.40 22.47 5.02
C ASN A 688 -18.23 23.92 4.51
N ASP A 689 -19.22 24.45 3.78
CA ASP A 689 -19.22 25.75 3.09
C ASP A 689 -18.21 25.90 1.93
N THR A 690 -17.77 24.79 1.31
CA THR A 690 -17.19 24.84 -0.05
C THR A 690 -18.28 25.25 -1.03
N GLU A 691 -17.97 26.19 -1.94
CA GLU A 691 -18.85 26.59 -3.04
C GLU A 691 -18.16 26.35 -4.39
N PHE A 692 -18.94 25.95 -5.39
CA PHE A 692 -18.52 25.89 -6.78
C PHE A 692 -19.61 26.45 -7.70
N ALA A 693 -19.23 27.12 -8.78
CA ALA A 693 -20.16 27.78 -9.70
C ALA A 693 -19.75 27.60 -11.17
N TYR A 694 -20.76 27.54 -12.04
CA TYR A 694 -20.63 27.38 -13.50
C TYR A 694 -21.28 28.56 -14.21
N VAL A 695 -20.54 29.19 -15.12
CA VAL A 695 -21.06 30.25 -16.00
C VAL A 695 -21.30 29.64 -17.39
N TYR A 696 -22.51 29.80 -17.90
CA TYR A 696 -22.91 29.28 -19.20
C TYR A 696 -22.98 30.36 -20.28
N ASP A 697 -22.78 29.95 -21.53
CA ASP A 697 -23.14 30.74 -22.70
C ASP A 697 -24.62 30.57 -23.11
N ALA A 698 -24.97 31.21 -24.24
CA ALA A 698 -26.30 31.17 -24.84
C ALA A 698 -26.65 29.83 -25.52
N GLU A 699 -25.65 28.98 -25.83
CA GLU A 699 -25.86 27.68 -26.47
C GLU A 699 -26.07 26.54 -25.48
N GLY A 700 -25.75 26.72 -24.19
CA GLY A 700 -25.90 25.69 -23.15
C GLY A 700 -24.60 25.28 -22.45
N ARG A 701 -23.45 25.87 -22.83
CA ARG A 701 -22.12 25.34 -22.53
C ARG A 701 -21.43 26.11 -21.42
N VAL A 702 -20.71 25.42 -20.54
CA VAL A 702 -19.87 26.06 -19.51
C VAL A 702 -18.70 26.78 -20.18
N VAL A 703 -18.53 28.06 -19.89
CA VAL A 703 -17.40 28.91 -20.37
C VAL A 703 -16.45 29.33 -19.26
N GLU A 704 -16.88 29.23 -18.00
CA GLU A 704 -16.06 29.54 -16.83
C GLU A 704 -16.56 28.73 -15.61
N THR A 705 -15.65 28.21 -14.80
CA THR A 705 -15.95 27.66 -13.46
C THR A 705 -15.28 28.49 -12.38
N ARG A 706 -15.80 28.47 -11.16
CA ARG A 706 -15.22 29.13 -9.99
C ARG A 706 -15.43 28.28 -8.74
N GLY A 707 -14.36 27.94 -8.03
CA GLY A 707 -14.44 27.33 -6.69
C GLY A 707 -13.99 28.28 -5.58
N THR A 708 -14.32 27.95 -4.33
CA THR A 708 -13.81 28.63 -3.13
C THR A 708 -12.28 28.80 -3.19
N ASP A 709 -11.80 29.97 -2.75
CA ASP A 709 -10.39 30.39 -2.78
C ASP A 709 -9.68 30.30 -4.15
N GLY A 710 -10.46 30.19 -5.24
CA GLY A 710 -9.95 30.08 -6.61
C GLY A 710 -9.62 28.64 -7.04
N ILE A 711 -9.76 27.66 -6.15
CA ILE A 711 -9.52 26.23 -6.44
C ILE A 711 -10.43 25.77 -7.60
N LEU A 712 -9.87 25.03 -8.56
CA LEU A 712 -10.55 24.50 -9.76
C LEU A 712 -11.34 25.56 -10.58
N THR A 713 -10.94 26.83 -10.49
CA THR A 713 -11.44 27.91 -11.35
C THR A 713 -10.89 27.74 -12.76
N SER A 714 -11.75 27.55 -13.76
CA SER A 714 -11.32 27.27 -15.14
C SER A 714 -11.99 28.20 -16.16
N ARG A 715 -11.44 28.25 -17.38
CA ARG A 715 -12.04 28.94 -18.53
C ARG A 715 -12.05 28.05 -19.75
N LEU A 716 -13.21 27.95 -20.42
CA LEU A 716 -13.38 27.16 -21.63
C LEU A 716 -13.64 28.07 -22.83
N THR A 717 -12.88 27.88 -23.90
CA THR A 717 -13.08 28.59 -25.18
C THR A 717 -13.41 27.60 -26.29
N TYR A 718 -14.59 27.75 -26.89
CA TYR A 718 -15.08 26.91 -27.98
C TYR A 718 -14.66 27.48 -29.34
N GLY A 719 -13.90 26.72 -30.11
CA GLY A 719 -13.54 27.06 -31.49
C GLY A 719 -14.67 26.78 -32.49
N GLU A 720 -14.62 27.44 -33.63
CA GLU A 720 -15.54 27.17 -34.74
C GLU A 720 -15.37 25.74 -35.29
N ARG A 721 -16.43 25.25 -35.96
CA ARG A 721 -16.45 23.93 -36.61
C ARG A 721 -15.59 23.97 -37.88
N GLN A 722 -14.48 23.24 -37.89
CA GLN A 722 -13.57 23.14 -39.03
C GLN A 722 -14.21 22.36 -40.20
N ASP A 723 -13.68 22.53 -41.42
CA ASP A 723 -14.20 21.92 -42.66
C ASP A 723 -14.34 20.38 -42.56
N ASP A 724 -13.38 19.72 -41.91
CA ASP A 724 -13.39 18.27 -41.68
C ASP A 724 -14.57 17.83 -40.79
N GLY A 725 -15.15 18.75 -40.00
CA GLY A 725 -16.22 18.52 -39.05
C GLY A 725 -15.79 18.43 -37.59
N THR A 726 -14.53 18.68 -37.28
CA THR A 726 -14.06 18.73 -35.91
C THR A 726 -14.31 20.11 -35.27
N SER A 727 -14.48 20.13 -33.96
CA SER A 727 -14.55 21.34 -33.14
C SER A 727 -13.52 21.25 -32.03
N THR A 728 -12.86 22.36 -31.71
CA THR A 728 -11.87 22.44 -30.64
C THR A 728 -12.43 23.10 -29.40
N VAL A 729 -11.99 22.64 -28.23
CA VAL A 729 -12.24 23.28 -26.93
C VAL A 729 -10.91 23.47 -26.23
N ALA A 730 -10.58 24.70 -25.88
CA ALA A 730 -9.43 25.01 -25.05
C ALA A 730 -9.91 25.17 -23.59
N TYR A 731 -9.52 24.23 -22.73
CA TYR A 731 -9.72 24.29 -21.29
C TYR A 731 -8.47 24.93 -20.66
N THR A 732 -8.64 26.05 -19.96
CA THR A 732 -7.58 26.72 -19.19
C THR A 732 -7.83 26.48 -17.70
N ASP A 733 -6.84 25.95 -17.00
CA ASP A 733 -6.91 25.68 -15.56
C ASP A 733 -6.75 26.95 -14.68
N SER A 734 -6.80 26.80 -13.37
CA SER A 734 -6.72 27.93 -12.41
C SER A 734 -5.34 28.59 -12.34
N LEU A 735 -4.31 27.94 -12.89
CA LEU A 735 -2.93 28.40 -12.95
C LEU A 735 -2.56 29.01 -14.31
N GLY A 736 -3.46 28.89 -15.31
CA GLY A 736 -3.30 29.41 -16.67
C GLY A 736 -2.78 28.39 -17.69
N ASN A 737 -2.66 27.11 -17.33
CA ASN A 737 -2.22 26.05 -18.23
C ASN A 737 -3.39 25.64 -19.15
N THR A 738 -3.15 25.50 -20.46
CA THR A 738 -4.23 25.28 -21.45
C THR A 738 -4.14 23.92 -22.13
N THR A 739 -5.12 23.04 -21.89
CA THR A 739 -5.30 21.76 -22.59
C THR A 739 -6.29 21.95 -23.75
N ILE A 740 -5.95 21.43 -24.94
CA ILE A 740 -6.80 21.56 -26.14
C ILE A 740 -7.39 20.20 -26.52
N TYR A 741 -8.71 20.08 -26.47
CA TYR A 741 -9.47 18.93 -26.93
C TYR A 741 -10.00 19.18 -28.35
N ARG A 742 -10.03 18.14 -29.19
CA ARG A 742 -10.63 18.17 -30.53
C ARG A 742 -11.64 17.05 -30.67
N ALA A 743 -12.91 17.40 -30.85
CA ALA A 743 -14.03 16.46 -30.97
C ALA A 743 -14.55 16.38 -32.41
N ASN A 744 -14.97 15.19 -32.87
CA ASN A 744 -15.59 15.02 -34.19
C ASN A 744 -17.10 15.34 -34.19
N ARG A 745 -17.83 15.07 -35.29
CA ARG A 745 -19.28 15.37 -35.39
C ARG A 745 -20.16 14.55 -34.41
N ARG A 746 -19.72 13.38 -33.94
CA ARG A 746 -20.38 12.57 -32.89
C ARG A 746 -20.00 12.99 -31.46
N GLY A 747 -19.01 13.87 -31.31
CA GLY A 747 -18.44 14.24 -30.01
C GLY A 747 -17.36 13.27 -29.50
N GLN A 748 -16.93 12.29 -30.30
CA GLN A 748 -15.76 11.48 -29.96
C GLN A 748 -14.51 12.37 -30.00
N ILE A 749 -13.64 12.30 -28.99
CA ILE A 749 -12.39 13.07 -28.94
C ILE A 749 -11.37 12.40 -29.84
N VAL A 750 -10.84 13.14 -30.83
CA VAL A 750 -9.86 12.62 -31.80
C VAL A 750 -8.44 13.15 -31.57
N ALA A 751 -8.30 14.19 -30.75
CA ALA A 751 -7.00 14.63 -30.23
C ALA A 751 -7.12 15.34 -28.88
N ILE A 752 -6.08 15.22 -28.06
CA ILE A 752 -5.86 15.95 -26.82
C ILE A 752 -4.42 16.49 -26.88
N THR A 753 -4.24 17.79 -26.74
CA THR A 753 -2.94 18.46 -26.64
C THR A 753 -2.77 19.02 -25.23
N ASP A 754 -1.69 18.63 -24.54
CA ASP A 754 -1.38 19.11 -23.19
C ASP A 754 -0.86 20.57 -23.18
N PRO A 755 -0.71 21.21 -22.00
CA PRO A 755 -0.19 22.58 -21.89
C PRO A 755 1.28 22.77 -22.29
N LEU A 756 2.03 21.69 -22.50
CA LEU A 756 3.41 21.71 -23.03
C LEU A 756 3.44 21.60 -24.57
N GLY A 757 2.30 21.28 -25.20
CA GLY A 757 2.13 21.14 -26.65
C GLY A 757 2.18 19.69 -27.16
N HIS A 758 2.28 18.70 -26.27
CA HIS A 758 2.33 17.29 -26.63
C HIS A 758 0.93 16.78 -27.01
N THR A 759 0.77 16.19 -28.20
CA THR A 759 -0.55 15.80 -28.73
C THR A 759 -0.72 14.27 -28.79
N THR A 760 -1.66 13.74 -28.00
CA THR A 760 -2.23 12.39 -28.20
C THR A 760 -3.34 12.46 -29.26
N THR A 761 -3.42 11.47 -30.16
CA THR A 761 -4.53 11.33 -31.12
C THR A 761 -5.25 10.00 -30.99
N GLN A 762 -6.54 9.95 -31.39
CA GLN A 762 -7.43 8.80 -31.23
C GLN A 762 -8.32 8.62 -32.46
N THR A 763 -8.66 7.37 -32.80
CA THR A 763 -9.65 7.02 -33.84
C THR A 763 -10.72 6.11 -33.27
N TRP A 764 -11.96 6.25 -33.75
CA TRP A 764 -13.17 5.63 -33.19
C TRP A 764 -14.10 5.14 -34.30
N ASP A 765 -14.98 4.19 -33.97
CA ASP A 765 -15.99 3.66 -34.88
C ASP A 765 -17.32 4.48 -34.87
N ARG A 766 -18.47 3.85 -35.17
CA ARG A 766 -19.80 4.46 -35.08
C ARG A 766 -20.59 4.14 -33.80
N HIS A 767 -20.09 3.24 -32.95
CA HIS A 767 -20.67 2.80 -31.68
C HIS A 767 -19.84 3.25 -30.47
N ASP A 768 -18.92 4.19 -30.68
CA ASP A 768 -18.03 4.77 -29.66
C ASP A 768 -16.95 3.79 -29.14
N HIS A 769 -16.64 2.75 -29.92
CA HIS A 769 -15.47 1.89 -29.72
C HIS A 769 -14.18 2.58 -30.19
N LEU A 770 -13.12 2.54 -29.37
CA LEU A 770 -11.79 3.02 -29.73
C LEU A 770 -11.11 2.05 -30.71
N LEU A 771 -10.50 2.54 -31.78
CA LEU A 771 -9.83 1.75 -32.82
C LEU A 771 -8.31 1.94 -32.83
N SER A 772 -7.82 3.14 -32.50
CA SER A 772 -6.40 3.41 -32.30
C SER A 772 -6.16 4.60 -31.39
N ARG A 773 -4.98 4.64 -30.76
CA ARG A 773 -4.47 5.76 -29.96
C ARG A 773 -2.98 5.91 -30.25
N THR A 774 -2.56 7.10 -30.63
CA THR A 774 -1.16 7.45 -30.86
C THR A 774 -0.73 8.47 -29.82
N ASP A 775 0.38 8.20 -29.12
CA ASP A 775 0.97 9.12 -28.15
C ASP A 775 1.78 10.26 -28.84
N PRO A 776 2.27 11.26 -28.10
CA PRO A 776 3.01 12.37 -28.68
C PRO A 776 4.35 11.99 -29.34
N LEU A 777 4.99 10.89 -28.92
CA LEU A 777 6.20 10.35 -29.55
C LEU A 777 5.86 9.63 -30.87
N GLY A 778 4.66 9.09 -31.00
CA GLY A 778 4.15 8.34 -32.15
C GLY A 778 3.94 6.85 -31.88
N ARG A 779 4.14 6.37 -30.64
CA ARG A 779 3.80 5.01 -30.22
C ARG A 779 2.29 4.83 -30.42
N THR A 780 1.86 3.79 -31.13
CA THR A 780 0.45 3.61 -31.50
C THR A 780 -0.08 2.25 -31.08
N THR A 781 -1.12 2.24 -30.25
CA THR A 781 -1.90 1.04 -29.91
C THR A 781 -3.11 0.94 -30.83
N HIS A 782 -3.46 -0.29 -31.22
CA HIS A 782 -4.64 -0.60 -32.04
C HIS A 782 -5.59 -1.57 -31.32
N TRP A 783 -6.88 -1.44 -31.62
CA TRP A 783 -7.97 -2.25 -31.08
C TRP A 783 -8.85 -2.78 -32.21
N THR A 784 -9.15 -4.07 -32.17
CA THR A 784 -9.98 -4.77 -33.17
C THR A 784 -11.21 -5.36 -32.49
N TRP A 785 -12.37 -5.06 -33.07
CA TRP A 785 -13.68 -5.43 -32.59
C TRP A 785 -14.41 -6.22 -33.67
N ASP A 786 -15.35 -7.07 -33.29
CA ASP A 786 -16.17 -7.84 -34.24
C ASP A 786 -17.52 -7.17 -34.58
N ASP A 787 -18.31 -7.84 -35.42
CA ASP A 787 -19.64 -7.37 -35.80
C ASP A 787 -20.67 -7.42 -34.66
N ALA A 788 -20.41 -8.16 -33.58
CA ALA A 788 -21.29 -8.25 -32.41
C ALA A 788 -21.09 -7.04 -31.49
N GLY A 789 -19.84 -6.67 -31.25
CA GLY A 789 -19.40 -5.61 -30.34
C GLY A 789 -18.24 -6.03 -29.42
N ASP A 790 -17.69 -7.23 -29.61
CA ASP A 790 -16.71 -7.82 -28.71
C ASP A 790 -15.27 -7.51 -29.14
N LEU A 791 -14.35 -7.34 -28.18
CA LEU A 791 -12.95 -7.04 -28.45
C LEU A 791 -12.14 -8.30 -28.77
N VAL A 792 -11.89 -8.53 -30.06
CA VAL A 792 -11.18 -9.74 -30.52
C VAL A 792 -9.66 -9.62 -30.57
N SER A 793 -9.08 -8.40 -30.61
CA SER A 793 -7.61 -8.22 -30.55
C SER A 793 -7.16 -6.82 -30.13
N VAL A 794 -6.00 -6.74 -29.47
CA VAL A 794 -5.24 -5.50 -29.21
C VAL A 794 -3.83 -5.69 -29.74
N THR A 795 -3.27 -4.64 -30.35
CA THR A 795 -1.88 -4.63 -30.85
C THR A 795 -1.12 -3.48 -30.22
N ALA A 796 0.03 -3.79 -29.61
CA ALA A 796 0.94 -2.83 -29.00
C ALA A 796 1.80 -2.10 -30.06
N PRO A 797 2.48 -0.99 -29.70
CA PRO A 797 3.27 -0.21 -30.66
C PRO A 797 4.46 -0.94 -31.32
N ASP A 798 4.95 -2.01 -30.70
CA ASP A 798 5.98 -2.90 -31.26
C ASP A 798 5.43 -3.95 -32.24
N GLY A 799 4.10 -4.05 -32.38
CA GLY A 799 3.41 -5.00 -33.25
C GLY A 799 3.02 -6.33 -32.58
N THR A 800 3.26 -6.50 -31.28
CA THR A 800 2.80 -7.67 -30.50
C THR A 800 1.30 -7.59 -30.21
N SER A 801 0.58 -8.73 -30.10
CA SER A 801 -0.88 -8.74 -29.97
C SER A 801 -1.49 -9.96 -29.26
N GLY A 802 -2.58 -9.75 -28.50
CA GLY A 802 -3.42 -10.80 -27.93
C GLY A 802 -4.70 -11.08 -28.75
N HIS A 803 -5.34 -12.25 -28.52
CA HIS A 803 -6.58 -12.68 -29.20
C HIS A 803 -7.64 -13.35 -28.28
N VAL A 804 -8.87 -12.81 -28.22
CA VAL A 804 -10.00 -13.32 -27.40
C VAL A 804 -11.01 -14.00 -28.33
N ALA A 805 -11.63 -15.08 -27.85
CA ALA A 805 -12.87 -15.63 -28.37
C ALA A 805 -13.96 -15.62 -27.29
N TYR A 806 -15.15 -15.14 -27.65
CA TYR A 806 -16.33 -15.04 -26.80
C TYR A 806 -17.35 -16.16 -27.13
N ASN A 807 -18.25 -16.43 -26.19
CA ASN A 807 -19.43 -17.28 -26.43
C ASN A 807 -20.66 -16.45 -26.84
N ALA A 808 -21.78 -17.14 -27.12
CA ALA A 808 -23.03 -16.50 -27.53
C ALA A 808 -23.70 -15.61 -26.46
N SER A 809 -23.12 -15.52 -25.26
CA SER A 809 -23.54 -14.65 -24.15
C SER A 809 -22.53 -13.52 -23.89
N HIS A 810 -21.63 -13.23 -24.85
CA HIS A 810 -20.57 -12.21 -24.77
C HIS A 810 -19.59 -12.39 -23.60
N LEU A 811 -19.44 -13.62 -23.11
CA LEU A 811 -18.45 -13.97 -22.08
C LEU A 811 -17.21 -14.56 -22.77
N PRO A 812 -15.98 -14.11 -22.44
CA PRO A 812 -14.77 -14.63 -23.08
C PRO A 812 -14.49 -16.05 -22.61
N VAL A 813 -14.45 -17.01 -23.54
CA VAL A 813 -14.21 -18.44 -23.24
C VAL A 813 -12.77 -18.88 -23.50
N ARG A 814 -12.04 -18.12 -24.33
CA ARG A 814 -10.62 -18.36 -24.57
C ARG A 814 -9.92 -17.03 -24.78
N ILE A 815 -8.77 -16.85 -24.13
CA ILE A 815 -7.96 -15.66 -24.27
C ILE A 815 -6.49 -16.05 -24.43
N THR A 816 -5.79 -15.44 -25.38
CA THR A 816 -4.39 -15.75 -25.73
C THR A 816 -3.52 -14.51 -25.65
N ASP A 817 -2.38 -14.60 -24.98
CA ASP A 817 -1.42 -13.51 -24.81
C ASP A 817 -0.48 -13.33 -26.03
N PRO A 818 0.32 -12.24 -26.08
CA PRO A 818 1.31 -12.01 -27.13
C PRO A 818 2.43 -13.06 -27.28
N GLN A 819 2.58 -14.00 -26.33
CA GLN A 819 3.53 -15.11 -26.40
C GLN A 819 2.85 -16.45 -26.74
N GLY A 820 1.53 -16.48 -26.88
CA GLY A 820 0.72 -17.65 -27.18
C GLY A 820 0.19 -18.40 -25.95
N ALA A 821 0.49 -17.94 -24.73
CA ALA A 821 -0.07 -18.51 -23.52
C ALA A 821 -1.59 -18.33 -23.53
N THR A 822 -2.33 -19.42 -23.33
CA THR A 822 -3.79 -19.46 -23.48
C THR A 822 -4.47 -19.78 -22.15
N TYR A 823 -5.38 -18.92 -21.72
CA TYR A 823 -6.35 -19.18 -20.66
C TYR A 823 -7.69 -19.60 -21.29
N VAL A 824 -8.41 -20.53 -20.64
CA VAL A 824 -9.71 -21.04 -21.08
C VAL A 824 -10.71 -21.00 -19.93
N GLN A 825 -11.96 -20.62 -20.21
CA GLN A 825 -13.04 -20.54 -19.23
C GLN A 825 -14.27 -21.34 -19.66
N ASP A 826 -14.82 -22.12 -18.71
CA ASP A 826 -16.08 -22.84 -18.87
C ASP A 826 -17.18 -22.13 -18.05
N PHE A 827 -18.27 -21.71 -18.69
CA PHE A 827 -19.42 -21.08 -18.02
C PHE A 827 -20.64 -21.99 -17.99
N ASP A 828 -21.50 -21.83 -16.98
CA ASP A 828 -22.83 -22.44 -16.99
C ASP A 828 -23.82 -21.67 -17.89
N ALA A 829 -25.04 -22.19 -18.03
CA ALA A 829 -26.09 -21.59 -18.86
C ALA A 829 -26.63 -20.23 -18.32
N ARG A 830 -26.16 -19.77 -17.16
CA ARG A 830 -26.44 -18.44 -16.58
C ARG A 830 -25.24 -17.51 -16.67
N GLY A 831 -24.11 -17.97 -17.23
CA GLY A 831 -22.90 -17.17 -17.36
C GLY A 831 -22.02 -17.15 -16.11
N ASN A 832 -22.24 -18.03 -15.13
CA ASN A 832 -21.31 -18.15 -13.99
C ASN A 832 -20.07 -18.97 -14.42
N CYS A 833 -18.86 -18.47 -14.17
CA CYS A 833 -17.61 -19.15 -14.57
C CYS A 833 -17.34 -20.39 -13.71
N THR A 834 -17.63 -21.58 -14.22
CA THR A 834 -17.49 -22.88 -13.51
C THR A 834 -16.09 -23.47 -13.50
N ALA A 835 -15.23 -23.11 -14.47
CA ALA A 835 -13.82 -23.48 -14.43
C ALA A 835 -12.95 -22.46 -15.18
N LEU A 836 -11.71 -22.36 -14.70
CA LEU A 836 -10.60 -21.67 -15.34
C LEU A 836 -9.49 -22.70 -15.58
N THR A 837 -8.98 -22.79 -16.81
CA THR A 837 -7.78 -23.58 -17.14
C THR A 837 -6.66 -22.63 -17.53
N ALA A 838 -5.51 -22.76 -16.87
CA ALA A 838 -4.32 -21.96 -17.12
C ALA A 838 -3.42 -22.56 -18.23
N PRO A 839 -2.51 -21.76 -18.83
CA PRO A 839 -1.58 -22.22 -19.88
C PRO A 839 -0.71 -23.45 -19.55
N ASP A 840 -0.46 -23.76 -18.27
CA ASP A 840 0.27 -24.96 -17.83
C ASP A 840 -0.62 -26.21 -17.67
N GLY A 841 -1.94 -26.05 -17.81
CA GLY A 841 -2.93 -27.09 -17.58
C GLY A 841 -3.43 -27.21 -16.13
N SER A 842 -3.09 -26.28 -15.23
CA SER A 842 -3.79 -26.14 -13.95
C SER A 842 -5.27 -25.83 -14.19
N ILE A 843 -6.16 -26.32 -13.32
CA ILE A 843 -7.60 -26.06 -13.43
C ILE A 843 -8.17 -25.67 -12.06
N HIS A 844 -8.75 -24.49 -12.00
CA HIS A 844 -9.49 -23.97 -10.86
C HIS A 844 -10.98 -24.17 -11.15
N ARG A 845 -11.73 -24.65 -10.15
CA ARG A 845 -13.13 -25.06 -10.32
C ARG A 845 -14.04 -24.32 -9.35
N PHE A 846 -15.14 -23.81 -9.86
CA PHE A 846 -16.09 -23.01 -9.11
C PHE A 846 -17.46 -23.68 -9.12
N THR A 847 -18.15 -23.62 -7.99
CA THR A 847 -19.60 -23.89 -7.93
C THR A 847 -20.30 -22.68 -7.34
N HIS A 848 -21.56 -22.50 -7.67
CA HIS A 848 -22.33 -21.30 -7.33
C HIS A 848 -23.62 -21.68 -6.59
N HIS A 849 -24.05 -20.79 -5.71
CA HIS A 849 -25.39 -20.82 -5.12
C HIS A 849 -26.43 -20.51 -6.19
N SER A 850 -27.72 -20.70 -5.89
CA SER A 850 -28.80 -20.35 -6.83
C SER A 850 -28.84 -18.86 -7.19
N THR A 851 -28.25 -18.01 -6.36
CA THR A 851 -28.08 -16.56 -6.54
C THR A 851 -26.84 -16.19 -7.37
N GLY A 852 -26.10 -17.15 -7.95
CA GLY A 852 -24.85 -16.89 -8.68
C GLY A 852 -23.62 -16.65 -7.81
N ALA A 853 -23.78 -16.38 -6.51
CA ALA A 853 -22.66 -16.20 -5.59
C ALA A 853 -21.79 -17.46 -5.51
N VAL A 854 -20.46 -17.30 -5.43
CA VAL A 854 -19.51 -18.42 -5.31
C VAL A 854 -19.81 -19.23 -4.04
N ALA A 855 -19.96 -20.55 -4.21
CA ALA A 855 -20.20 -21.52 -3.15
C ALA A 855 -18.95 -22.35 -2.82
N THR A 856 -18.12 -22.65 -3.80
CA THR A 856 -16.81 -23.30 -3.59
C THR A 856 -15.77 -22.79 -4.59
N VAL A 857 -14.52 -22.64 -4.13
CA VAL A 857 -13.34 -22.52 -4.98
C VAL A 857 -12.47 -23.76 -4.76
N GLY A 858 -12.33 -24.59 -5.79
CA GLY A 858 -11.49 -25.79 -5.78
C GLY A 858 -10.19 -25.54 -6.55
N GLY A 859 -9.05 -25.67 -5.88
CA GLY A 859 -7.73 -25.46 -6.47
C GLY A 859 -7.17 -26.69 -7.20
N PRO A 860 -6.12 -26.51 -8.01
CA PRO A 860 -5.53 -27.55 -8.86
C PRO A 860 -4.71 -28.61 -8.09
N ALA A 861 -4.57 -28.49 -6.77
CA ALA A 861 -4.06 -29.56 -5.89
C ALA A 861 -5.20 -30.35 -5.20
N GLY A 862 -6.47 -30.03 -5.48
CA GLY A 862 -7.64 -30.66 -4.85
C GLY A 862 -8.03 -30.06 -3.49
N ASP A 863 -7.37 -28.98 -3.09
CA ASP A 863 -7.83 -28.07 -2.04
C ASP A 863 -9.21 -27.47 -2.39
N THR A 864 -10.02 -27.12 -1.39
CA THR A 864 -11.35 -26.55 -1.61
C THR A 864 -11.76 -25.60 -0.50
N LEU A 865 -11.87 -24.32 -0.83
CA LEU A 865 -12.57 -23.28 -0.05
C LEU A 865 -14.08 -23.46 -0.21
N ARG A 866 -14.86 -23.28 0.86
CA ARG A 866 -16.33 -23.23 0.80
C ARG A 866 -16.84 -21.91 1.37
N ILE A 867 -17.84 -21.34 0.71
CA ILE A 867 -18.44 -20.05 1.08
C ILE A 867 -19.94 -20.26 1.23
N ALA A 868 -20.46 -19.99 2.44
CA ALA A 868 -21.89 -19.88 2.68
C ALA A 868 -22.28 -18.41 2.69
N THR A 869 -23.38 -18.05 2.02
CA THR A 869 -23.82 -16.66 1.83
C THR A 869 -25.17 -16.38 2.47
N ASP A 870 -25.52 -15.10 2.57
CA ASP A 870 -26.89 -14.64 2.78
C ASP A 870 -27.66 -14.56 1.43
N PRO A 871 -28.95 -14.18 1.41
CA PRO A 871 -29.73 -14.07 0.17
C PRO A 871 -29.24 -12.99 -0.80
N ALA A 872 -28.46 -12.00 -0.37
CA ALA A 872 -27.81 -11.04 -1.26
C ALA A 872 -26.53 -11.62 -1.92
N GLY A 873 -26.07 -12.79 -1.44
CA GLY A 873 -24.86 -13.47 -1.91
C GLY A 873 -23.61 -13.08 -1.14
N LEU A 874 -23.72 -12.35 -0.02
CA LEU A 874 -22.58 -11.92 0.77
C LEU A 874 -22.12 -13.04 1.72
N ALA A 875 -20.81 -13.26 1.84
CA ALA A 875 -20.27 -14.33 2.68
C ALA A 875 -20.66 -14.16 4.16
N THR A 876 -21.29 -15.20 4.74
CA THR A 876 -21.62 -15.34 6.16
C THR A 876 -20.72 -16.37 6.86
N VAL A 877 -20.21 -17.35 6.12
CA VAL A 877 -19.15 -18.26 6.56
C VAL A 877 -18.18 -18.49 5.41
N VAL A 878 -16.88 -18.41 5.70
CA VAL A 878 -15.82 -18.93 4.84
C VAL A 878 -15.17 -20.11 5.58
N GLU A 879 -15.02 -21.24 4.89
CA GLU A 879 -14.47 -22.49 5.41
C GLU A 879 -13.29 -22.92 4.54
N ASP A 880 -12.10 -23.05 5.12
CA ASP A 880 -10.90 -23.48 4.38
C ASP A 880 -10.89 -24.99 4.09
N ALA A 881 -9.87 -25.46 3.38
CA ALA A 881 -9.71 -26.86 3.01
C ALA A 881 -9.40 -27.81 4.20
N GLN A 882 -9.32 -27.30 5.45
CA GLN A 882 -9.19 -28.09 6.69
C GLN A 882 -10.49 -28.06 7.52
N GLY A 883 -11.42 -27.17 7.20
CA GLY A 883 -12.63 -26.94 8.00
C GLY A 883 -12.47 -25.85 9.07
N ASN A 884 -11.42 -25.03 9.01
CA ASN A 884 -11.32 -23.81 9.82
C ASN A 884 -12.33 -22.79 9.28
N ARG A 885 -13.07 -22.10 10.16
CA ARG A 885 -14.26 -21.33 9.77
C ARG A 885 -14.30 -19.92 10.31
N THR A 886 -14.06 -18.94 9.43
CA THR A 886 -14.34 -17.53 9.71
C THR A 886 -15.82 -17.25 9.49
N ARG A 887 -16.45 -16.50 10.40
CA ARG A 887 -17.90 -16.20 10.38
C ARG A 887 -18.15 -14.70 10.40
N TYR A 888 -19.12 -14.27 9.62
CA TYR A 888 -19.54 -12.87 9.48
C TYR A 888 -21.00 -12.74 9.89
N LEU A 889 -21.28 -11.92 10.89
CA LEU A 889 -22.59 -11.33 11.11
C LEU A 889 -22.60 -9.97 10.41
N ARG A 890 -23.56 -9.76 9.50
CA ARG A 890 -23.73 -8.51 8.75
C ARG A 890 -24.88 -7.69 9.34
N ASP A 891 -24.84 -6.38 9.15
CA ASP A 891 -25.97 -5.49 9.44
C ASP A 891 -26.97 -5.45 8.26
N ALA A 892 -28.05 -4.67 8.42
CA ALA A 892 -29.08 -4.50 7.39
C ALA A 892 -28.59 -3.82 6.08
N PHE A 893 -27.34 -3.38 6.03
CA PHE A 893 -26.66 -2.80 4.87
C PHE A 893 -25.63 -3.77 4.25
N GLY A 894 -25.57 -5.03 4.72
CA GLY A 894 -24.60 -6.03 4.28
C GLY A 894 -23.19 -5.84 4.83
N ARG A 895 -22.94 -4.84 5.68
CA ARG A 895 -21.61 -4.51 6.22
C ARG A 895 -21.28 -5.46 7.38
N PRO A 896 -20.03 -5.95 7.53
CA PRO A 896 -19.67 -6.81 8.66
C PRO A 896 -19.82 -6.06 9.99
N ALA A 897 -20.75 -6.50 10.85
CA ALA A 897 -20.96 -5.94 12.19
C ALA A 897 -20.20 -6.73 13.27
N ARG A 898 -20.01 -8.04 13.05
CA ARG A 898 -19.17 -8.89 13.92
C ARG A 898 -18.50 -9.99 13.10
N ILE A 899 -17.18 -10.05 13.20
CA ILE A 899 -16.33 -11.09 12.62
C ILE A 899 -15.95 -12.07 13.74
N THR A 900 -15.92 -13.36 13.46
CA THR A 900 -15.37 -14.39 14.36
C THR A 900 -14.39 -15.25 13.59
N ASP A 901 -13.15 -15.31 14.07
CA ASP A 901 -12.10 -16.12 13.46
C ASP A 901 -12.28 -17.63 13.78
N PRO A 902 -11.49 -18.53 13.18
CA PRO A 902 -11.59 -19.96 13.46
C PRO A 902 -11.21 -20.39 14.89
N THR A 903 -10.51 -19.53 15.65
CA THR A 903 -10.21 -19.77 17.09
C THR A 903 -11.34 -19.32 18.02
N GLY A 904 -12.34 -18.60 17.48
CA GLY A 904 -13.45 -18.01 18.23
C GLY A 904 -13.21 -16.57 18.68
N ALA A 905 -12.03 -16.00 18.37
CA ALA A 905 -11.76 -14.59 18.65
C ALA A 905 -12.71 -13.70 17.84
N THR A 906 -13.14 -12.59 18.43
CA THR A 906 -14.27 -11.79 17.94
C THR A 906 -13.88 -10.32 17.77
N THR A 907 -14.07 -9.78 16.58
CA THR A 907 -13.99 -8.33 16.34
C THR A 907 -15.38 -7.80 16.02
N THR A 908 -15.80 -6.72 16.68
CA THR A 908 -17.08 -6.03 16.46
C THR A 908 -16.80 -4.68 15.78
N LEU A 909 -17.64 -4.30 14.83
CA LEU A 909 -17.53 -3.09 14.03
C LEU A 909 -18.86 -2.34 14.05
N VAL A 910 -18.84 -1.05 14.36
CA VAL A 910 -20.01 -0.17 14.33
C VAL A 910 -19.83 0.85 13.22
N TRP A 911 -20.79 0.90 12.30
CA TRP A 911 -20.82 1.80 11.16
C TRP A 911 -21.81 2.94 11.41
N ASP A 912 -21.59 4.09 10.79
CA ASP A 912 -22.62 5.13 10.71
C ASP A 912 -23.65 4.82 9.59
N ALA A 913 -24.55 5.76 9.32
CA ALA A 913 -25.58 5.60 8.29
C ALA A 913 -25.05 5.83 6.85
N GLU A 914 -23.86 6.40 6.66
CA GLU A 914 -23.18 6.52 5.36
C GLU A 914 -22.29 5.32 5.02
N GLY A 915 -21.96 4.47 6.00
CA GLY A 915 -21.03 3.34 5.81
C GLY A 915 -19.60 3.61 6.27
N ARG A 916 -19.37 4.71 7.00
CA ARG A 916 -18.07 5.04 7.58
C ARG A 916 -17.90 4.30 8.93
N LEU A 917 -16.69 3.81 9.22
CA LEU A 917 -16.42 3.03 10.44
C LEU A 917 -16.37 3.96 11.66
N ARG A 918 -17.36 3.88 12.53
CA ARG A 918 -17.46 4.74 13.72
C ARG A 918 -16.71 4.17 14.92
N GLU A 919 -16.70 2.85 15.10
CA GLU A 919 -16.14 2.18 16.27
C GLU A 919 -15.66 0.76 15.91
N ARG A 920 -14.49 0.34 16.43
CA ARG A 920 -13.94 -1.00 16.26
C ARG A 920 -13.56 -1.56 17.63
N THR A 921 -14.11 -2.70 18.01
CA THR A 921 -13.76 -3.41 19.26
C THR A 921 -13.16 -4.77 18.96
N ALA A 922 -11.88 -4.95 19.26
CA ALA A 922 -11.14 -6.20 19.08
C ALA A 922 -11.43 -7.23 20.20
N ALA A 923 -10.96 -8.47 20.01
CA ALA A 923 -11.29 -9.62 20.86
C ALA A 923 -10.79 -9.54 22.32
N ASN A 924 -9.87 -8.63 22.63
CA ASN A 924 -9.42 -8.32 23.99
C ASN A 924 -10.25 -7.21 24.68
N GLY A 925 -11.18 -6.56 23.96
CA GLY A 925 -11.90 -5.37 24.41
C GLY A 925 -11.27 -4.04 23.99
N ALA A 926 -10.21 -4.03 23.17
CA ALA A 926 -9.60 -2.81 22.65
C ALA A 926 -10.54 -2.10 21.68
N THR A 927 -10.95 -0.88 22.04
CA THR A 927 -11.92 -0.07 21.29
C THR A 927 -11.27 1.18 20.70
N GLU A 928 -11.25 1.27 19.38
CA GLU A 928 -10.91 2.48 18.61
C GLU A 928 -12.19 3.16 18.10
N SER A 929 -12.13 4.46 17.82
CA SER A 929 -13.27 5.20 17.25
C SER A 929 -12.87 6.35 16.33
N TRP A 930 -13.75 6.69 15.39
CA TRP A 930 -13.55 7.76 14.42
C TRP A 930 -14.73 8.74 14.44
N SER A 931 -14.42 10.02 14.20
CA SER A 931 -15.40 11.08 13.98
C SER A 931 -15.22 11.65 12.58
N TYR A 932 -16.34 11.90 11.90
CA TYR A 932 -16.37 12.45 10.53
C TYR A 932 -17.11 13.79 10.50
N ASP A 933 -16.92 14.57 9.44
CA ASP A 933 -17.77 15.71 9.11
C ASP A 933 -19.02 15.29 8.30
N GLY A 934 -19.69 16.28 7.71
CA GLY A 934 -20.87 16.06 6.89
C GLY A 934 -20.57 15.38 5.56
N GLU A 935 -19.49 15.75 4.87
CA GLU A 935 -19.18 15.26 3.52
C GLU A 935 -18.58 13.85 3.52
N GLY A 936 -17.68 13.54 4.45
CA GLY A 936 -16.93 12.28 4.40
C GLY A 936 -15.65 12.25 5.22
N ASN A 937 -15.07 13.41 5.51
CA ASN A 937 -13.70 13.50 5.98
C ASN A 937 -13.58 13.06 7.44
N CYS A 938 -12.59 12.23 7.73
CA CYS A 938 -12.24 11.90 9.10
C CYS A 938 -11.76 13.18 9.80
N THR A 939 -12.50 13.69 10.78
CA THR A 939 -12.11 14.87 11.59
C THR A 939 -11.32 14.49 12.84
N GLY A 940 -11.29 13.20 13.18
CA GLY A 940 -10.43 12.68 14.23
C GLY A 940 -10.57 11.18 14.45
N HIS A 941 -9.50 10.61 14.99
CA HIS A 941 -9.38 9.21 15.38
C HIS A 941 -8.99 9.15 16.85
N THR A 942 -9.60 8.25 17.61
CA THR A 942 -9.22 7.93 18.99
C THR A 942 -8.80 6.47 19.07
N ASP A 943 -7.55 6.25 19.44
CA ASP A 943 -6.95 4.91 19.53
C ASP A 943 -7.45 4.12 20.76
N ALA A 944 -7.02 2.86 20.86
CA ALA A 944 -7.40 1.95 21.94
C ALA A 944 -6.93 2.36 23.36
N VAL A 945 -6.09 3.41 23.49
CA VAL A 945 -5.63 3.97 24.77
C VAL A 945 -6.17 5.37 25.05
N GLY A 946 -7.02 5.91 24.17
CA GLY A 946 -7.60 7.26 24.29
C GLY A 946 -6.69 8.38 23.78
N GLY A 947 -5.61 8.06 23.08
CA GLY A 947 -4.85 9.03 22.30
C GLY A 947 -5.70 9.50 21.11
N ARG A 948 -5.76 10.82 20.87
CA ARG A 948 -6.66 11.40 19.87
C ARG A 948 -5.89 12.21 18.83
N THR A 949 -5.91 11.72 17.59
CA THR A 949 -5.54 12.50 16.41
C THR A 949 -6.73 13.36 15.99
N ARG A 950 -6.48 14.61 15.59
CA ARG A 950 -7.45 15.48 14.94
C ARG A 950 -6.96 15.84 13.54
N LEU A 951 -7.87 15.81 12.58
CA LEU A 951 -7.64 16.20 11.20
C LEU A 951 -8.54 17.41 10.89
N ILE A 952 -8.01 18.37 10.14
CA ILE A 952 -8.69 19.61 9.80
C ILE A 952 -8.63 19.76 8.28
N HIS A 953 -9.81 19.80 7.65
CA HIS A 953 -9.97 19.94 6.21
C HIS A 953 -10.39 21.38 5.87
N GLY A 954 -9.96 21.85 4.70
CA GLY A 954 -10.42 23.09 4.07
C GLY A 954 -11.36 22.79 2.89
N PRO A 955 -11.60 23.78 2.03
CA PRO A 955 -12.44 23.62 0.84
C PRO A 955 -11.96 22.46 -0.06
N PHE A 956 -12.91 21.77 -0.70
CA PHE A 956 -12.66 20.61 -1.58
C PHE A 956 -11.89 19.46 -0.90
N ASP A 957 -12.22 19.21 0.37
CA ASP A 957 -11.73 18.08 1.19
C ASP A 957 -10.21 18.04 1.39
N LEU A 958 -9.53 19.17 1.20
CA LEU A 958 -8.08 19.26 1.35
C LEU A 958 -7.68 19.26 2.83
N LEU A 959 -6.89 18.27 3.27
CA LEU A 959 -6.35 18.21 4.63
C LEU A 959 -5.39 19.39 4.87
N VAL A 960 -5.84 20.46 5.54
CA VAL A 960 -5.01 21.64 5.84
C VAL A 960 -4.16 21.49 7.10
N ALA A 961 -4.56 20.66 8.06
CA ALA A 961 -3.74 20.37 9.25
C ALA A 961 -4.03 19.00 9.91
N ARG A 962 -2.99 18.41 10.51
CA ARG A 962 -3.04 17.18 11.32
C ARG A 962 -2.44 17.46 12.70
N VAL A 963 -3.22 17.20 13.76
CA VAL A 963 -2.79 17.33 15.17
C VAL A 963 -2.70 15.94 15.81
N CYS A 964 -1.53 15.56 16.29
CA CYS A 964 -1.26 14.23 16.87
C CYS A 964 -1.68 14.11 18.36
N PRO A 965 -1.75 12.90 18.94
CA PRO A 965 -2.17 12.67 20.33
C PRO A 965 -1.33 13.32 21.44
N ASP A 966 -0.12 13.77 21.11
CA ASP A 966 0.78 14.53 21.99
C ASP A 966 0.69 16.06 21.81
N GLY A 967 0.00 16.54 20.76
CA GLY A 967 -0.24 17.95 20.46
C GLY A 967 0.48 18.47 19.20
N ALA A 968 1.37 17.68 18.59
CA ALA A 968 2.13 18.06 17.40
C ALA A 968 1.21 18.44 16.21
N GLU A 969 1.39 19.64 15.64
CA GLU A 969 0.61 20.12 14.48
C GLU A 969 1.45 20.19 13.19
N TYR A 970 1.05 19.43 12.17
CA TYR A 970 1.48 19.63 10.78
C TYR A 970 0.45 20.47 10.04
N ARG A 971 0.90 21.27 9.05
CA ARG A 971 0.01 21.97 8.11
C ARG A 971 0.43 21.71 6.67
N TYR A 972 -0.53 21.70 5.77
CA TYR A 972 -0.33 21.41 4.36
C TYR A 972 -0.84 22.60 3.53
N ARG A 973 -0.19 22.86 2.39
CA ARG A 973 -0.65 23.82 1.38
C ARG A 973 -0.74 23.16 0.03
N TYR A 974 -1.72 23.60 -0.74
CA TYR A 974 -1.98 23.12 -2.09
C TYR A 974 -1.95 24.30 -3.06
N ASP A 975 -1.69 24.05 -4.34
CA ASP A 975 -2.09 24.98 -5.39
C ASP A 975 -3.59 24.86 -5.70
N THR A 976 -4.10 25.74 -6.56
CA THR A 976 -5.51 25.79 -6.94
C THR A 976 -5.95 24.63 -7.83
N GLU A 977 -5.03 23.80 -8.32
CA GLU A 977 -5.33 22.48 -8.95
C GLU A 977 -5.25 21.33 -7.93
N ARG A 978 -5.27 21.64 -6.63
CA ARG A 978 -5.27 20.70 -5.49
C ARG A 978 -3.99 19.88 -5.32
N ARG A 979 -2.86 20.30 -5.92
CA ARG A 979 -1.57 19.60 -5.81
C ARG A 979 -0.80 20.11 -4.59
N LEU A 980 -0.23 19.22 -3.78
CA LEU A 980 0.48 19.57 -2.54
C LEU A 980 1.74 20.40 -2.87
N THR A 981 1.83 21.64 -2.41
CA THR A 981 2.96 22.55 -2.68
C THR A 981 3.86 22.77 -1.48
N GLU A 982 3.35 22.75 -0.25
CA GLU A 982 4.16 22.85 0.98
C GLU A 982 3.65 21.92 2.10
N VAL A 983 4.58 21.42 2.92
CA VAL A 983 4.29 20.82 4.24
C VAL A 983 5.06 21.59 5.31
N LEU A 984 4.35 22.07 6.32
CA LEU A 984 4.90 22.73 7.51
C LEU A 984 4.88 21.74 8.68
N ASN A 985 6.03 21.55 9.35
CA ASN A 985 6.10 20.72 10.55
C ASN A 985 5.87 21.54 11.85
N PRO A 986 5.67 20.90 13.02
CA PRO A 986 5.45 21.59 14.30
C PRO A 986 6.51 22.64 14.67
N ARG A 987 7.75 22.48 14.16
CA ARG A 987 8.87 23.40 14.38
C ARG A 987 8.97 24.53 13.36
N GLY A 988 8.01 24.65 12.45
CA GLY A 988 7.93 25.71 11.45
C GLY A 988 8.86 25.53 10.23
N LEU A 989 9.44 24.34 10.05
CA LEU A 989 10.22 24.01 8.85
C LEU A 989 9.29 23.64 7.70
N VAL A 990 9.71 23.92 6.46
CA VAL A 990 8.86 23.78 5.26
C VAL A 990 9.51 22.84 4.23
N TRP A 991 8.85 21.72 3.93
CA TRP A 991 9.08 20.94 2.71
C TRP A 991 8.30 21.58 1.55
N LYS A 992 8.85 21.57 0.33
CA LYS A 992 8.22 22.18 -0.87
C LYS A 992 8.22 21.24 -2.07
N TYR A 993 7.23 21.43 -2.94
CA TYR A 993 7.09 20.75 -4.24
C TYR A 993 6.85 21.77 -5.36
N VAL A 994 7.32 21.47 -6.57
CA VAL A 994 7.19 22.31 -7.76
C VAL A 994 6.81 21.44 -8.96
N TYR A 995 5.69 21.79 -9.58
CA TYR A 995 5.15 21.13 -10.76
C TYR A 995 5.35 21.95 -12.02
N ASP A 996 5.32 21.31 -13.18
CA ASP A 996 5.24 21.99 -14.48
C ASP A 996 3.78 22.26 -14.93
N ALA A 997 3.63 22.76 -16.16
CA ALA A 997 2.33 23.07 -16.76
C ALA A 997 1.49 21.83 -17.11
N ALA A 998 2.07 20.63 -17.19
CA ALA A 998 1.34 19.36 -17.32
C ALA A 998 1.03 18.73 -15.94
N GLY A 999 1.51 19.33 -14.84
CA GLY A 999 1.33 18.83 -13.48
C GLY A 999 2.32 17.76 -13.04
N GLN A 1000 3.43 17.60 -13.77
CA GLN A 1000 4.49 16.65 -13.44
C GLN A 1000 5.43 17.26 -12.41
N LEU A 1001 5.87 16.49 -11.40
CA LEU A 1001 6.72 16.98 -10.31
C LEU A 1001 8.15 17.18 -10.83
N VAL A 1002 8.56 18.42 -11.08
CA VAL A 1002 9.90 18.73 -11.61
C VAL A 1002 10.94 19.02 -10.52
N LYS A 1003 10.51 19.38 -9.31
CA LYS A 1003 11.41 19.60 -8.16
C LYS A 1003 10.72 19.41 -6.80
N GLU A 1004 11.46 18.88 -5.83
CA GLU A 1004 11.13 18.91 -4.40
C GLU A 1004 12.24 19.60 -3.60
N THR A 1005 11.96 20.01 -2.37
CA THR A 1005 12.94 20.59 -1.44
C THR A 1005 12.57 20.23 0.00
N ASP A 1006 13.47 19.58 0.74
CA ASP A 1006 13.19 19.06 2.07
C ASP A 1006 13.20 20.12 3.20
N PHE A 1007 12.89 19.69 4.44
CA PHE A 1007 12.86 20.55 5.63
C PHE A 1007 14.21 21.22 5.99
N ASP A 1008 15.33 20.72 5.48
CA ASP A 1008 16.66 21.29 5.66
C ASP A 1008 17.10 22.12 4.43
N GLY A 1009 16.27 22.21 3.38
CA GLY A 1009 16.54 22.98 2.15
C GLY A 1009 17.27 22.22 1.05
N ARG A 1010 17.27 20.89 1.06
CA ARG A 1010 17.98 20.03 0.10
C ARG A 1010 17.10 19.68 -1.10
N GLU A 1011 17.62 19.74 -2.32
CA GLU A 1011 16.80 19.71 -3.56
C GLU A 1011 16.96 18.41 -4.38
N THR A 1012 15.84 17.79 -4.81
CA THR A 1012 15.81 16.77 -5.87
C THR A 1012 15.10 17.37 -7.09
N THR A 1013 15.54 17.06 -8.31
CA THR A 1013 14.86 17.49 -9.55
C THR A 1013 14.63 16.34 -10.53
N TYR A 1014 13.62 16.49 -11.40
CA TYR A 1014 13.14 15.48 -12.33
C TYR A 1014 12.95 16.07 -13.74
N ARG A 1015 12.96 15.22 -14.76
CA ARG A 1015 12.63 15.55 -16.16
C ARG A 1015 11.87 14.42 -16.80
N TYR A 1016 10.97 14.77 -17.70
CA TYR A 1016 10.09 13.84 -18.42
C TYR A 1016 10.22 14.06 -19.93
N ASP A 1017 9.75 13.10 -20.73
CA ASP A 1017 9.58 13.28 -22.17
C ASP A 1017 8.13 13.66 -22.56
N ALA A 1018 7.88 13.73 -23.87
CA ALA A 1018 6.58 14.11 -24.42
C ALA A 1018 5.46 13.07 -24.19
N ALA A 1019 5.76 11.83 -23.78
CA ALA A 1019 4.76 10.86 -23.34
C ALA A 1019 4.51 10.94 -21.81
N GLY A 1020 5.38 11.63 -21.07
CA GLY A 1020 5.39 11.67 -19.61
C GLY A 1020 6.29 10.63 -18.96
N ASP A 1021 7.14 9.93 -19.73
CA ASP A 1021 8.10 8.98 -19.17
C ASP A 1021 9.23 9.74 -18.46
N LEU A 1022 9.61 9.33 -17.24
CA LEU A 1022 10.67 9.98 -16.45
C LEU A 1022 12.05 9.74 -17.08
N THR A 1023 12.63 10.75 -17.73
CA THR A 1023 13.92 10.63 -18.43
C THR A 1023 15.14 10.90 -17.58
N THR A 1024 15.07 11.82 -16.60
CA THR A 1024 16.19 12.13 -15.68
C THR A 1024 15.68 12.38 -14.26
N ARG A 1025 16.43 11.92 -13.25
CA ARG A 1025 16.37 12.39 -11.85
C ARG A 1025 17.76 12.87 -11.40
N ILE A 1026 17.82 14.00 -10.68
CA ILE A 1026 19.03 14.53 -10.04
C ILE A 1026 18.78 14.60 -8.53
N ASN A 1027 19.69 14.06 -7.72
CA ASN A 1027 19.56 14.05 -6.25
C ASN A 1027 20.26 15.26 -5.57
N PRO A 1028 20.08 15.48 -4.25
CA PRO A 1028 20.70 16.61 -3.54
C PRO A 1028 22.24 16.62 -3.48
N ALA A 1029 22.91 15.54 -3.90
CA ALA A 1029 24.36 15.49 -4.06
C ALA A 1029 24.81 15.78 -5.51
N GLY A 1030 23.89 16.14 -6.40
CA GLY A 1030 24.14 16.42 -7.82
C GLY A 1030 24.29 15.16 -8.69
N GLN A 1031 24.08 13.96 -8.13
CA GLN A 1031 24.17 12.71 -8.88
C GLN A 1031 22.99 12.58 -9.84
N THR A 1032 23.26 12.08 -11.05
CA THR A 1032 22.28 12.01 -12.14
C THR A 1032 21.92 10.56 -12.43
N VAL A 1033 20.61 10.30 -12.55
CA VAL A 1033 20.03 9.03 -12.98
C VAL A 1033 19.19 9.27 -14.24
N ASP A 1034 19.67 8.78 -15.37
CA ASP A 1034 18.94 8.85 -16.65
C ASP A 1034 18.27 7.49 -16.96
N TYR A 1035 17.18 7.54 -17.71
CA TYR A 1035 16.32 6.42 -18.05
C TYR A 1035 15.97 6.45 -19.54
N HIS A 1036 15.92 5.29 -20.19
CA HIS A 1036 15.53 5.16 -21.59
C HIS A 1036 14.53 4.03 -21.81
N TYR A 1037 13.52 4.33 -22.62
CA TYR A 1037 12.34 3.51 -22.85
C TYR A 1037 12.23 3.11 -24.33
N ASP A 1038 11.55 2.00 -24.62
CA ASP A 1038 11.29 1.53 -25.98
C ASP A 1038 9.99 2.09 -26.59
N ALA A 1039 9.58 1.49 -27.72
CA ALA A 1039 8.35 1.85 -28.42
C ALA A 1039 7.07 1.45 -27.66
N SER A 1040 7.15 0.54 -26.69
CA SER A 1040 6.03 0.07 -25.86
C SER A 1040 6.05 0.67 -24.45
N GLY A 1041 6.90 1.66 -24.20
CA GLY A 1041 7.01 2.35 -22.91
C GLY A 1041 7.78 1.56 -21.84
N GLN A 1042 8.47 0.47 -22.22
CA GLN A 1042 9.21 -0.35 -21.27
C GLN A 1042 10.62 0.19 -21.06
N LEU A 1043 11.10 0.18 -19.80
CA LEU A 1043 12.46 0.59 -19.47
C LEU A 1043 13.46 -0.41 -20.06
N VAL A 1044 14.32 0.06 -20.98
CA VAL A 1044 15.38 -0.74 -21.60
C VAL A 1044 16.79 -0.36 -21.14
N GLU A 1045 16.96 0.81 -20.54
CA GLU A 1045 18.25 1.23 -19.99
C GLU A 1045 18.11 2.25 -18.86
N LYS A 1046 19.05 2.19 -17.90
CA LYS A 1046 19.23 3.15 -16.81
C LYS A 1046 20.70 3.48 -16.65
N VAL A 1047 21.04 4.76 -16.49
CA VAL A 1047 22.42 5.23 -16.31
C VAL A 1047 22.52 6.00 -15.00
N VAL A 1048 23.41 5.60 -14.09
CA VAL A 1048 23.65 6.25 -12.79
C VAL A 1048 25.07 6.79 -12.74
N ASP A 1049 25.25 8.11 -12.78
CA ASP A 1049 26.58 8.77 -12.86
C ASP A 1049 27.50 8.15 -13.94
N GLY A 1050 26.92 7.82 -15.11
CA GLY A 1050 27.62 7.16 -16.23
C GLY A 1050 27.73 5.64 -16.14
N ARG A 1051 27.29 5.00 -15.06
CA ARG A 1051 27.21 3.53 -14.92
C ARG A 1051 25.91 3.02 -15.53
N ARG A 1052 26.02 2.30 -16.65
CA ARG A 1052 24.91 1.80 -17.47
C ARG A 1052 24.43 0.42 -17.01
N THR A 1053 23.12 0.26 -16.84
CA THR A 1053 22.41 -1.02 -16.73
C THR A 1053 21.43 -1.15 -17.90
N VAL A 1054 21.50 -2.24 -18.65
CA VAL A 1054 20.61 -2.53 -19.79
C VAL A 1054 19.62 -3.61 -19.39
N PHE A 1055 18.34 -3.39 -19.70
CA PHE A 1055 17.25 -4.33 -19.45
C PHE A 1055 16.80 -4.98 -20.76
N ARG A 1056 16.28 -6.20 -20.65
CA ARG A 1056 15.64 -6.96 -21.73
C ARG A 1056 14.38 -7.60 -21.19
N ASN A 1057 13.25 -7.35 -21.82
CA ASN A 1057 11.96 -7.90 -21.43
C ASN A 1057 11.42 -8.86 -22.50
N ASP A 1058 10.36 -9.58 -22.19
CA ASP A 1058 9.57 -10.36 -23.15
C ASP A 1058 8.38 -9.56 -23.71
N ALA A 1059 7.62 -10.19 -24.63
CA ALA A 1059 6.45 -9.56 -25.27
C ALA A 1059 5.25 -9.31 -24.33
N CYS A 1060 5.34 -9.74 -23.06
CA CYS A 1060 4.37 -9.40 -22.01
C CYS A 1060 4.98 -8.46 -20.94
N GLY A 1061 6.15 -7.86 -21.22
CA GLY A 1061 6.81 -6.88 -20.36
C GLY A 1061 7.62 -7.46 -19.20
N ARG A 1062 7.77 -8.78 -19.09
CA ARG A 1062 8.47 -9.44 -17.97
C ARG A 1062 9.99 -9.41 -18.19
N LEU A 1063 10.75 -9.11 -17.13
CA LEU A 1063 12.20 -8.91 -17.19
C LEU A 1063 12.96 -10.22 -17.46
N LEU A 1064 13.44 -10.42 -18.69
CA LEU A 1064 14.31 -11.55 -19.05
C LEU A 1064 15.74 -11.36 -18.54
N SER A 1065 16.28 -10.13 -18.55
CA SER A 1065 17.64 -9.85 -18.04
C SER A 1065 17.90 -8.38 -17.72
N ALA A 1066 18.70 -8.14 -16.69
CA ALA A 1066 19.30 -6.84 -16.36
C ALA A 1066 20.84 -6.97 -16.29
N ALA A 1067 21.54 -6.42 -17.28
CA ALA A 1067 23.00 -6.45 -17.38
C ALA A 1067 23.59 -5.11 -16.90
N GLY A 1068 24.27 -5.13 -15.75
CA GLY A 1068 24.91 -3.96 -15.14
C GLY A 1068 26.45 -4.02 -15.16
N PRO A 1069 27.12 -3.01 -14.58
CA PRO A 1069 28.59 -2.96 -14.53
C PRO A 1069 29.21 -3.93 -13.50
N ASP A 1070 28.41 -4.41 -12.55
CA ASP A 1070 28.85 -5.26 -11.42
C ASP A 1070 28.39 -6.73 -11.55
N GLY A 1071 27.68 -7.07 -12.63
CA GLY A 1071 27.12 -8.40 -12.89
C GLY A 1071 25.88 -8.37 -13.79
N THR A 1072 25.45 -9.54 -14.28
CA THR A 1072 24.24 -9.71 -15.10
C THR A 1072 23.23 -10.61 -14.39
N LEU A 1073 22.02 -10.10 -14.17
CA LEU A 1073 20.85 -10.86 -13.73
C LEU A 1073 20.07 -11.36 -14.96
N ALA A 1074 19.56 -12.59 -14.91
CA ALA A 1074 18.63 -13.14 -15.90
C ALA A 1074 17.57 -14.04 -15.24
N TYR A 1075 16.34 -13.99 -15.77
CA TYR A 1075 15.22 -14.81 -15.34
C TYR A 1075 14.75 -15.76 -16.44
N ALA A 1076 14.29 -16.94 -16.04
CA ALA A 1076 13.51 -17.84 -16.88
C ALA A 1076 12.13 -18.04 -16.26
N TYR A 1077 11.10 -17.98 -17.11
CA TYR A 1077 9.70 -18.08 -16.74
C TYR A 1077 9.08 -19.38 -17.29
N ASP A 1078 8.03 -19.88 -16.64
CA ASP A 1078 7.16 -20.93 -17.20
C ASP A 1078 6.03 -20.35 -18.08
N ALA A 1079 5.16 -21.22 -18.58
CA ALA A 1079 4.06 -20.85 -19.48
C ALA A 1079 2.99 -19.94 -18.85
N VAL A 1080 2.97 -19.78 -17.52
CA VAL A 1080 2.07 -18.87 -16.79
C VAL A 1080 2.80 -17.70 -16.14
N GLY A 1081 4.10 -17.53 -16.42
CA GLY A 1081 4.91 -16.38 -15.95
C GLY A 1081 5.60 -16.55 -14.60
N ARG A 1082 5.58 -17.73 -13.98
CA ARG A 1082 6.27 -17.97 -12.69
C ARG A 1082 7.77 -18.15 -12.93
N VAL A 1083 8.61 -17.58 -12.06
CA VAL A 1083 10.08 -17.71 -12.15
C VAL A 1083 10.53 -19.13 -11.79
N ILE A 1084 11.10 -19.83 -12.77
CA ILE A 1084 11.67 -21.18 -12.65
C ILE A 1084 13.21 -21.19 -12.56
N ALA A 1085 13.86 -20.11 -12.97
CA ALA A 1085 15.29 -19.89 -12.71
C ALA A 1085 15.64 -18.41 -12.57
N GLU A 1086 16.58 -18.13 -11.67
CA GLU A 1086 17.28 -16.86 -11.51
C GLU A 1086 18.78 -17.12 -11.71
N THR A 1087 19.44 -16.38 -12.59
CA THR A 1087 20.88 -16.52 -12.83
C THR A 1087 21.57 -15.18 -12.61
N ILE A 1088 22.60 -15.18 -11.75
CA ILE A 1088 23.52 -14.06 -11.59
C ILE A 1088 24.88 -14.50 -12.15
N ASP A 1089 25.29 -13.89 -13.25
CA ASP A 1089 26.47 -14.25 -14.06
C ASP A 1089 26.48 -15.74 -14.47
N ASP A 1090 27.26 -16.59 -13.79
CA ASP A 1090 27.35 -18.05 -14.01
C ASP A 1090 26.54 -18.87 -12.99
N ARG A 1091 25.82 -18.21 -12.06
CA ARG A 1091 25.23 -18.82 -10.87
C ARG A 1091 23.72 -18.91 -10.96
N THR A 1092 23.22 -20.01 -11.48
CA THR A 1092 21.78 -20.30 -11.57
C THR A 1092 21.23 -20.91 -10.28
N LEU A 1093 20.24 -20.25 -9.70
CA LEU A 1093 19.27 -20.78 -8.75
C LEU A 1093 18.08 -21.31 -9.57
N THR A 1094 17.65 -22.56 -9.32
CA THR A 1094 16.45 -23.11 -9.97
C THR A 1094 15.35 -23.43 -8.96
N THR A 1095 14.11 -23.28 -9.42
CA THR A 1095 12.89 -23.52 -8.65
C THR A 1095 11.97 -24.49 -9.39
N ALA A 1096 11.25 -25.32 -8.64
CA ALA A 1096 10.13 -26.09 -9.14
C ALA A 1096 8.91 -25.84 -8.26
N CYS A 1097 7.73 -25.91 -8.86
CA CYS A 1097 6.44 -25.69 -8.20
C CYS A 1097 5.52 -26.92 -8.37
N ASP A 1098 4.45 -26.97 -7.58
CA ASP A 1098 3.30 -27.85 -7.84
C ASP A 1098 2.28 -27.19 -8.79
N SER A 1099 1.17 -27.90 -9.06
CA SER A 1099 0.09 -27.42 -9.92
C SER A 1099 -0.66 -26.21 -9.37
N SER A 1100 -0.49 -25.85 -8.09
CA SER A 1100 -1.02 -24.63 -7.47
C SER A 1100 0.05 -23.52 -7.39
N GLY A 1101 1.10 -23.59 -8.21
CA GLY A 1101 2.19 -22.61 -8.24
C GLY A 1101 3.13 -22.63 -7.03
N ARG A 1102 2.88 -23.45 -6.01
CA ARG A 1102 3.62 -23.43 -4.74
C ARG A 1102 4.98 -24.12 -4.90
N ARG A 1103 6.05 -23.46 -4.44
CA ARG A 1103 7.44 -23.89 -4.65
C ARG A 1103 7.77 -25.18 -3.88
N THR A 1104 7.82 -26.32 -4.57
CA THR A 1104 8.17 -27.63 -4.01
C THR A 1104 9.68 -27.85 -3.86
N LEU A 1105 10.50 -27.23 -4.71
CA LEU A 1105 11.95 -27.35 -4.66
C LEU A 1105 12.64 -26.01 -4.96
N ARG A 1106 13.76 -25.76 -4.29
CA ARG A 1106 14.77 -24.76 -4.63
C ARG A 1106 16.15 -25.40 -4.63
N ARG A 1107 16.92 -25.26 -5.71
CA ARG A 1107 18.34 -25.62 -5.78
C ARG A 1107 19.17 -24.35 -5.91
N THR A 1108 20.17 -24.19 -5.06
CA THR A 1108 21.11 -23.05 -5.14
C THR A 1108 22.20 -23.30 -6.19
N PRO A 1109 22.93 -22.27 -6.64
CA PRO A 1109 24.09 -22.44 -7.53
C PRO A 1109 25.17 -23.38 -6.99
N GLY A 1110 25.27 -23.53 -5.65
CA GLY A 1110 26.17 -24.48 -4.99
C GLY A 1110 25.63 -25.92 -4.91
N GLY A 1111 24.53 -26.23 -5.60
CA GLY A 1111 23.88 -27.54 -5.56
C GLY A 1111 23.13 -27.86 -4.26
N VAL A 1112 23.06 -26.94 -3.30
CA VAL A 1112 22.29 -27.14 -2.05
C VAL A 1112 20.80 -27.07 -2.37
N GLU A 1113 20.09 -28.14 -2.03
CA GLU A 1113 18.64 -28.25 -2.20
C GLU A 1113 17.88 -27.89 -0.91
N THR A 1114 16.73 -27.24 -1.11
CA THR A 1114 15.68 -27.08 -0.12
C THR A 1114 14.39 -27.61 -0.74
N ALA A 1115 13.87 -28.70 -0.20
CA ALA A 1115 12.55 -29.21 -0.55
C ALA A 1115 11.52 -28.67 0.46
N TYR A 1116 10.32 -28.34 -0.02
CA TYR A 1116 9.22 -27.80 0.77
C TYR A 1116 8.03 -28.76 0.70
N SER A 1117 7.35 -28.95 1.83
CA SER A 1117 6.06 -29.62 1.89
C SER A 1117 5.01 -28.67 2.47
N TYR A 1118 3.80 -28.75 1.92
CA TYR A 1118 2.68 -27.91 2.29
C TYR A 1118 1.61 -28.73 3.02
N ASP A 1119 0.89 -28.10 3.94
CA ASP A 1119 -0.38 -28.63 4.42
C ASP A 1119 -1.49 -28.43 3.37
N ALA A 1120 -2.69 -28.90 3.66
CA ALA A 1120 -3.84 -28.70 2.76
C ALA A 1120 -4.28 -27.23 2.63
N ALA A 1121 -3.71 -26.30 3.40
CA ALA A 1121 -3.96 -24.86 3.32
C ALA A 1121 -3.00 -24.13 2.36
N GLY A 1122 -1.89 -24.79 1.99
CA GLY A 1122 -0.76 -24.12 1.35
C GLY A 1122 0.22 -23.47 2.32
N ARG A 1123 0.08 -23.66 3.64
CA ARG A 1123 1.10 -23.27 4.63
C ARG A 1123 2.23 -24.31 4.64
N TYR A 1124 3.44 -23.94 5.05
CA TYR A 1124 4.56 -24.88 5.11
C TYR A 1124 4.33 -25.94 6.21
N ALA A 1125 4.07 -27.19 5.84
CA ALA A 1125 4.08 -28.32 6.78
C ALA A 1125 5.52 -28.71 7.15
N GLY A 1126 6.48 -28.52 6.23
CA GLY A 1126 7.89 -28.79 6.50
C GLY A 1126 8.85 -28.28 5.43
N LEU A 1127 10.12 -28.19 5.83
CA LEU A 1127 11.26 -27.92 4.95
C LEU A 1127 12.35 -28.96 5.19
N SER A 1128 12.99 -29.43 4.12
CA SER A 1128 14.20 -30.26 4.19
C SER A 1128 15.38 -29.52 3.57
N LEU A 1129 16.37 -29.17 4.39
CA LEU A 1129 17.58 -28.43 4.01
C LEU A 1129 18.80 -29.33 4.22
N SER A 1130 19.41 -29.80 3.13
CA SER A 1130 20.60 -30.69 3.16
C SER A 1130 20.47 -31.90 4.11
N GLY A 1131 19.27 -32.49 4.21
CA GLY A 1131 18.99 -33.63 5.08
C GLY A 1131 18.67 -33.29 6.55
N ARG A 1132 18.53 -32.01 6.89
CA ARG A 1132 17.93 -31.56 8.17
C ARG A 1132 16.49 -31.14 7.92
N THR A 1133 15.59 -31.59 8.78
CA THR A 1133 14.15 -31.28 8.70
C THR A 1133 13.75 -30.17 9.67
N LEU A 1134 12.88 -29.29 9.17
CA LEU A 1134 11.99 -28.47 9.98
C LEU A 1134 10.56 -28.93 9.70
N SER A 1135 9.73 -29.01 10.74
CA SER A 1135 8.27 -29.19 10.60
C SER A 1135 7.52 -28.27 11.55
N PHE A 1136 6.29 -27.93 11.18
CA PHE A 1136 5.51 -26.86 11.78
C PHE A 1136 4.09 -27.32 12.06
N GLU A 1137 3.54 -26.93 13.20
CA GLU A 1137 2.12 -27.12 13.54
C GLU A 1137 1.46 -25.77 13.79
N TYR A 1138 0.21 -25.62 13.36
CA TYR A 1138 -0.53 -24.36 13.33
C TYR A 1138 -1.81 -24.44 14.16
N ASP A 1139 -2.29 -23.28 14.64
CA ASP A 1139 -3.67 -23.16 15.11
C ASP A 1139 -4.66 -22.97 13.95
N ALA A 1140 -5.96 -22.95 14.28
CA ALA A 1140 -7.03 -22.78 13.30
C ALA A 1140 -7.03 -21.43 12.57
N ALA A 1141 -6.33 -20.41 13.08
CA ALA A 1141 -6.12 -19.12 12.41
C ALA A 1141 -4.81 -19.09 11.58
N GLY A 1142 -4.10 -20.22 11.46
CA GLY A 1142 -2.85 -20.31 10.71
C GLY A 1142 -1.64 -19.74 11.43
N ARG A 1143 -1.71 -19.46 12.73
CA ARG A 1143 -0.56 -19.01 13.53
C ARG A 1143 0.27 -20.23 13.94
N GLU A 1144 1.59 -20.17 13.83
CA GLU A 1144 2.47 -21.26 14.26
C GLU A 1144 2.33 -21.51 15.77
N MET A 1145 2.06 -22.75 16.17
CA MET A 1145 2.04 -23.20 17.56
C MET A 1145 3.36 -23.89 17.94
N LEU A 1146 3.86 -24.77 17.06
CA LEU A 1146 5.06 -25.58 17.30
C LEU A 1146 5.98 -25.58 16.09
N ARG A 1147 7.28 -25.63 16.35
CA ARG A 1147 8.34 -25.85 15.37
C ARG A 1147 9.34 -26.87 15.88
N HIS A 1148 9.58 -27.90 15.08
CA HIS A 1148 10.53 -28.97 15.39
C HIS A 1148 11.80 -28.79 14.56
N LEU A 1149 12.97 -28.80 15.22
CA LEU A 1149 14.28 -28.67 14.58
C LEU A 1149 14.98 -30.05 14.62
N GLY A 1150 14.48 -30.94 13.77
CA GLY A 1150 14.67 -32.39 13.89
C GLY A 1150 14.22 -32.93 15.26
N ASP A 1151 14.66 -34.13 15.60
CA ASP A 1151 14.19 -34.87 16.79
C ASP A 1151 14.72 -34.33 18.14
N ARG A 1152 15.36 -33.15 18.17
CA ARG A 1152 16.11 -32.66 19.35
C ARG A 1152 15.57 -31.40 20.01
N PHE A 1153 14.88 -30.53 19.27
CA PHE A 1153 14.34 -29.28 19.81
C PHE A 1153 12.92 -29.05 19.32
N THR A 1154 12.06 -28.64 20.23
CA THR A 1154 10.74 -28.07 19.91
C THR A 1154 10.67 -26.66 20.47
N LEU A 1155 10.42 -25.67 19.61
CA LEU A 1155 10.08 -24.31 19.99
C LEU A 1155 8.55 -24.17 19.95
N ALA A 1156 7.96 -23.73 21.05
CA ALA A 1156 6.52 -23.55 21.20
C ALA A 1156 6.17 -22.07 21.38
N PHE A 1157 5.10 -21.65 20.70
CA PHE A 1157 4.59 -20.28 20.67
C PHE A 1157 3.19 -20.25 21.28
N ALA A 1158 2.91 -19.24 22.08
CA ALA A 1158 1.59 -18.97 22.63
C ALA A 1158 1.13 -17.59 22.17
N TRP A 1159 -0.13 -17.50 21.73
CA TRP A 1159 -0.74 -16.27 21.21
C TRP A 1159 -1.84 -15.77 22.15
N ASN A 1160 -2.18 -14.49 22.06
CA ASN A 1160 -3.35 -13.92 22.75
C ASN A 1160 -4.58 -13.89 21.81
N ALA A 1161 -5.72 -13.44 22.34
CA ALA A 1161 -6.97 -13.36 21.59
C ALA A 1161 -6.96 -12.35 20.42
N VAL A 1162 -5.97 -11.47 20.32
CA VAL A 1162 -5.81 -10.47 19.25
C VAL A 1162 -4.54 -10.67 18.41
N GLY A 1163 -3.99 -11.89 18.40
CA GLY A 1163 -2.87 -12.24 17.52
C GLY A 1163 -1.47 -11.89 18.02
N SER A 1164 -1.31 -11.16 19.12
CA SER A 1164 0.03 -10.87 19.67
C SER A 1164 0.62 -12.07 20.42
N LEU A 1165 1.92 -12.27 20.30
CA LEU A 1165 2.68 -13.36 20.93
C LEU A 1165 2.68 -13.23 22.46
N SER A 1166 1.91 -14.05 23.18
CA SER A 1166 1.82 -14.02 24.65
C SER A 1166 2.98 -14.73 25.34
N GLY A 1167 3.63 -15.69 24.69
CA GLY A 1167 4.81 -16.36 25.23
C GLY A 1167 5.54 -17.30 24.27
N GLN A 1168 6.75 -17.69 24.66
CA GLN A 1168 7.60 -18.65 23.96
C GLN A 1168 8.26 -19.63 24.94
N THR A 1169 8.44 -20.88 24.52
CA THR A 1169 9.14 -21.92 25.30
C THR A 1169 10.00 -22.79 24.39
N LEU A 1170 11.30 -22.90 24.69
CA LEU A 1170 12.23 -23.80 23.98
C LEU A 1170 12.50 -25.05 24.81
N THR A 1171 12.13 -26.21 24.27
CA THR A 1171 12.29 -27.52 24.91
C THR A 1171 13.35 -28.35 24.20
N VAL A 1172 14.28 -28.92 24.96
CA VAL A 1172 15.29 -29.88 24.46
C VAL A 1172 14.83 -31.29 24.85
N HIS A 1173 14.63 -32.16 23.86
CA HIS A 1173 14.16 -33.52 24.12
C HIS A 1173 15.18 -34.31 24.95
N GLY A 1174 14.69 -35.00 25.99
CA GLY A 1174 15.54 -35.69 26.98
C GLY A 1174 16.00 -34.83 28.16
N THR A 1175 15.47 -33.62 28.34
CA THR A 1175 15.71 -32.78 29.53
C THR A 1175 14.39 -32.49 30.27
N GLU A 1176 14.45 -32.38 31.61
CA GLU A 1176 13.25 -32.18 32.46
C GLU A 1176 12.77 -30.73 32.56
N GLN A 1177 13.49 -29.75 31.99
CA GLN A 1177 13.14 -28.33 32.09
C GLN A 1177 13.33 -27.60 30.75
N PRO A 1178 12.42 -26.66 30.40
CA PRO A 1178 12.60 -25.82 29.23
C PRO A 1178 13.84 -24.94 29.40
N SER A 1179 14.62 -24.83 28.32
CA SER A 1179 15.88 -24.08 28.29
C SER A 1179 15.69 -22.58 28.10
N ILE A 1180 14.56 -22.16 27.53
CA ILE A 1180 14.11 -20.77 27.51
C ILE A 1180 12.60 -20.77 27.81
N GLN A 1181 12.14 -19.86 28.66
CA GLN A 1181 10.73 -19.57 28.87
C GLN A 1181 10.54 -18.06 29.01
N ARG A 1182 9.62 -17.49 28.23
CA ARG A 1182 9.37 -16.05 28.16
C ARG A 1182 7.89 -15.76 27.98
N SER A 1183 7.41 -14.68 28.60
CA SER A 1183 6.08 -14.11 28.38
C SER A 1183 6.15 -12.61 28.10
N TYR A 1184 5.15 -12.13 27.37
CA TYR A 1184 5.06 -10.76 26.89
C TYR A 1184 3.78 -10.09 27.42
N ALA A 1185 3.86 -8.80 27.73
CA ALA A 1185 2.74 -7.99 28.17
C ALA A 1185 2.62 -6.76 27.27
N TYR A 1186 1.37 -6.40 26.92
CA TYR A 1186 1.05 -5.38 25.94
C TYR A 1186 0.11 -4.32 26.52
N ARG A 1187 0.16 -3.11 25.96
CA ARG A 1187 -0.82 -2.04 26.09
C ARG A 1187 -2.04 -2.37 25.21
N HIS A 1188 -3.15 -1.66 25.41
CA HIS A 1188 -4.44 -1.97 24.78
C HIS A 1188 -4.41 -1.83 23.24
N ASP A 1189 -3.55 -0.93 22.75
CA ASP A 1189 -3.18 -0.67 21.36
C ASP A 1189 -2.08 -1.60 20.81
N GLY A 1190 -1.78 -2.71 21.49
CA GLY A 1190 -0.84 -3.74 21.02
C GLY A 1190 0.64 -3.42 21.26
N LEU A 1191 1.01 -2.25 21.78
CA LEU A 1191 2.41 -1.90 22.03
C LEU A 1191 2.98 -2.64 23.25
N LEU A 1192 4.24 -3.08 23.18
CA LEU A 1192 4.87 -3.89 24.23
C LEU A 1192 5.12 -3.08 25.52
N THR A 1193 4.57 -3.52 26.65
CA THR A 1193 4.74 -2.89 27.99
C THR A 1193 5.57 -3.73 28.96
N GLY A 1194 5.91 -4.97 28.60
CA GLY A 1194 6.91 -5.72 29.35
C GLY A 1194 7.26 -7.08 28.78
N VAL A 1195 8.43 -7.56 29.18
CA VAL A 1195 8.91 -8.93 28.93
C VAL A 1195 9.29 -9.52 30.27
N THR A 1196 8.78 -10.72 30.55
CA THR A 1196 9.24 -11.53 31.68
C THR A 1196 9.90 -12.79 31.14
N ASP A 1197 11.17 -12.97 31.48
CA ASP A 1197 12.05 -14.00 30.93
C ASP A 1197 12.72 -14.73 32.10
N ARG A 1198 12.80 -16.06 32.02
CA ARG A 1198 13.18 -16.93 33.15
C ARG A 1198 14.50 -16.52 33.82
N ASP A 1199 15.50 -16.16 33.01
CA ASP A 1199 16.87 -15.95 33.48
C ASP A 1199 17.23 -14.46 33.58
N THR A 1200 16.63 -13.61 32.74
CA THR A 1200 16.86 -12.14 32.77
C THR A 1200 15.84 -11.37 33.62
N GLY A 1201 14.75 -12.01 34.07
CA GLY A 1201 13.73 -11.42 34.93
C GLY A 1201 12.71 -10.57 34.17
N ARG A 1202 12.05 -9.64 34.88
CA ARG A 1202 11.08 -8.71 34.31
C ARG A 1202 11.71 -7.39 33.89
N ARG A 1203 11.38 -6.95 32.68
CA ARG A 1203 11.52 -5.59 32.15
C ARG A 1203 10.13 -5.02 31.86
N SER A 1204 9.91 -3.74 32.15
CA SER A 1204 8.67 -3.01 31.84
C SER A 1204 8.98 -1.74 31.06
N PHE A 1205 8.10 -1.37 30.13
CA PHE A 1205 8.22 -0.19 29.28
C PHE A 1205 7.06 0.78 29.56
N LEU A 1206 7.40 2.02 29.89
CA LEU A 1206 6.45 3.10 30.16
C LEU A 1206 6.33 3.97 28.89
N LEU A 1207 5.18 3.89 28.23
CA LEU A 1207 4.93 4.53 26.94
C LEU A 1207 4.17 5.85 27.09
N ASP A 1208 4.54 6.88 26.32
CA ASP A 1208 3.83 8.15 26.26
C ASP A 1208 2.53 8.07 25.42
N ARG A 1209 1.88 9.22 25.20
CA ARG A 1209 0.63 9.31 24.41
C ARG A 1209 0.80 9.00 22.92
N ALA A 1210 2.01 9.17 22.37
CA ALA A 1210 2.35 8.77 21.00
C ALA A 1210 2.92 7.34 20.93
N GLY A 1211 2.92 6.60 22.06
CA GLY A 1211 3.47 5.25 22.14
C GLY A 1211 5.00 5.19 22.27
N ARG A 1212 5.69 6.33 22.36
CA ARG A 1212 7.15 6.40 22.49
C ARG A 1212 7.58 5.96 23.89
N VAL A 1213 8.71 5.26 24.01
CA VAL A 1213 9.24 4.83 25.31
C VAL A 1213 9.71 6.04 26.12
N SER A 1214 8.92 6.42 27.13
CA SER A 1214 9.24 7.51 28.06
C SER A 1214 10.06 7.05 29.27
N ALA A 1215 10.02 5.77 29.63
CA ALA A 1215 10.90 5.17 30.61
C ALA A 1215 10.97 3.65 30.46
N VAL A 1216 12.04 3.05 30.99
CA VAL A 1216 12.23 1.59 31.08
C VAL A 1216 12.55 1.24 32.52
N GLU A 1217 11.92 0.19 33.05
CA GLU A 1217 12.12 -0.28 34.42
C GLU A 1217 12.51 -1.76 34.45
N ALA A 1218 13.62 -2.07 35.11
CA ALA A 1218 14.09 -3.43 35.37
C ALA A 1218 14.49 -3.57 36.85
N GLY A 1219 14.56 -4.81 37.35
CA GLY A 1219 14.75 -5.09 38.78
C GLY A 1219 16.03 -4.54 39.45
N ARG A 1220 16.94 -3.88 38.72
CA ARG A 1220 18.15 -3.22 39.25
C ARG A 1220 18.49 -1.87 38.58
N TRP A 1221 17.68 -1.37 37.65
CA TRP A 1221 17.95 -0.12 36.92
C TRP A 1221 16.67 0.49 36.32
N SER A 1222 16.69 1.79 36.04
CA SER A 1222 15.65 2.47 35.27
C SER A 1222 16.21 3.59 34.40
N GLU A 1223 15.50 3.86 33.30
CA GLU A 1223 15.83 4.85 32.27
C GLU A 1223 14.62 5.74 32.01
N SER A 1224 14.82 6.94 31.50
CA SER A 1224 13.78 7.93 31.22
C SER A 1224 14.13 8.84 30.05
N TYR A 1225 13.13 9.22 29.27
CA TYR A 1225 13.25 9.91 27.99
C TYR A 1225 12.16 10.96 27.84
N ALA A 1226 12.47 12.07 27.16
CA ALA A 1226 11.51 13.10 26.78
C ALA A 1226 11.77 13.55 25.34
N TYR A 1227 10.70 14.01 24.68
CA TYR A 1227 10.67 14.35 23.26
C TYR A 1227 10.11 15.77 23.07
N ASP A 1228 10.36 16.39 21.91
CA ASP A 1228 9.61 17.54 21.41
C ASP A 1228 8.42 17.08 20.54
N GLU A 1229 7.67 18.05 20.04
CA GLU A 1229 6.53 17.89 19.15
C GLU A 1229 6.88 17.28 17.78
N THR A 1230 8.16 17.04 17.47
CA THR A 1230 8.62 16.35 16.24
C THR A 1230 9.25 15.00 16.51
N GLY A 1231 8.87 14.33 17.61
CA GLY A 1231 9.46 13.05 18.04
C GLY A 1231 10.97 13.12 18.33
N ASN A 1232 11.53 14.33 18.37
CA ASN A 1232 12.95 14.54 18.56
C ASN A 1232 13.25 14.56 20.06
N GLN A 1233 14.14 13.66 20.50
CA GLN A 1233 14.45 13.47 21.91
C GLN A 1233 15.09 14.75 22.45
N THR A 1234 14.48 15.37 23.46
CA THR A 1234 14.93 16.63 24.10
C THR A 1234 15.69 16.39 25.40
N ARG A 1235 15.41 15.28 26.09
CA ARG A 1235 16.15 14.83 27.27
C ARG A 1235 16.19 13.31 27.35
N ALA A 1236 17.26 12.79 27.94
CA ALA A 1236 17.30 11.41 28.41
C ALA A 1236 18.09 11.29 29.73
N THR A 1237 17.79 10.27 30.53
CA THR A 1237 18.47 9.97 31.80
C THR A 1237 18.45 8.47 32.10
N TRP A 1238 19.59 7.90 32.47
CA TRP A 1238 19.77 6.49 32.83
C TRP A 1238 20.81 6.37 33.97
N PRO A 1239 21.15 5.17 34.49
CA PRO A 1239 22.11 5.05 35.59
C PRO A 1239 23.54 5.39 35.15
N GLU A 1240 24.35 5.95 36.04
CA GLU A 1240 25.77 6.27 35.77
C GLU A 1240 26.63 5.06 35.41
N LYS A 1241 26.18 3.86 35.82
CA LYS A 1241 26.84 2.57 35.55
C LYS A 1241 26.48 1.95 34.21
N HIS A 1242 25.53 2.54 33.47
CA HIS A 1242 25.23 2.13 32.09
C HIS A 1242 26.25 2.74 31.09
N PRO A 1243 26.14 2.35 29.81
CA PRO A 1243 26.63 3.11 28.67
C PRO A 1243 26.19 4.60 28.67
N GLY A 1244 26.63 5.38 27.67
CA GLY A 1244 26.28 6.77 27.34
C GLY A 1244 26.13 7.88 28.39
N SER A 1245 26.55 7.69 29.65
CA SER A 1245 26.40 8.52 30.86
C SER A 1245 26.39 10.07 30.78
N GLN A 1246 26.86 10.67 29.69
CA GLN A 1246 26.99 12.10 29.44
C GLN A 1246 26.04 12.60 28.34
N ALA A 1247 25.39 11.70 27.58
CA ALA A 1247 24.17 11.97 26.82
C ALA A 1247 22.94 12.04 27.74
N ARG A 1248 23.14 11.83 29.05
CA ARG A 1248 22.20 12.21 30.08
C ARG A 1248 22.14 13.74 30.14
N GLY A 1249 20.94 14.31 30.11
CA GLY A 1249 20.74 15.76 29.97
C GLY A 1249 20.01 16.13 28.69
N THR A 1250 20.14 17.40 28.30
CA THR A 1250 19.37 18.06 27.23
C THR A 1250 19.92 17.84 25.82
N ARG A 1251 19.13 18.16 24.79
CA ARG A 1251 19.45 18.03 23.37
C ARG A 1251 18.91 19.22 22.58
N ASP A 1252 19.81 19.99 21.98
CA ASP A 1252 19.49 21.12 21.09
C ASP A 1252 19.51 20.67 19.63
N TYR A 1253 18.78 21.36 18.74
CA TYR A 1253 18.66 21.04 17.31
C TYR A 1253 18.60 22.33 16.47
N ALA A 1254 19.03 22.30 15.21
CA ALA A 1254 18.88 23.37 14.23
C ALA A 1254 18.48 22.80 12.86
N GLY A 1255 17.31 23.19 12.33
CA GLY A 1255 16.65 22.43 11.26
C GLY A 1255 16.10 21.11 11.82
N THR A 1256 16.11 20.03 11.03
CA THR A 1256 15.85 18.67 11.54
C THR A 1256 17.09 18.08 12.23
N ARG A 1257 18.28 18.50 11.79
CA ARG A 1257 19.59 18.20 12.39
C ARG A 1257 19.64 18.57 13.88
N LEU A 1258 19.94 17.58 14.72
CA LEU A 1258 20.35 17.73 16.14
C LEU A 1258 21.63 18.64 16.23
N ILE A 1259 22.02 19.15 17.39
CA ILE A 1259 23.23 19.99 17.57
C ILE A 1259 24.00 19.61 18.83
N SER A 1260 23.33 19.45 19.98
CA SER A 1260 23.95 19.00 21.24
C SER A 1260 23.24 17.75 21.78
N ALA A 1261 23.89 16.98 22.66
CA ALA A 1261 23.24 15.86 23.35
C ALA A 1261 23.95 15.53 24.67
N GLY A 1262 23.67 16.29 25.73
CA GLY A 1262 24.30 16.06 27.03
C GLY A 1262 24.56 17.32 27.88
N ASN A 1263 25.60 17.21 28.71
CA ASN A 1263 26.31 18.29 29.40
C ASN A 1263 27.62 18.64 28.66
#